data_AF-A0A250KMY2-F1
#
_entry.id   AF-A0A250KMY2-F1
#
_cell.length_a   1.000
_cell.length_b   1.000
_cell.length_c   1.000
_cell.angle_alpha   90.00
_cell.angle_beta   90.00
_cell.angle_gamma   90.00
#
_symmetry.space_group_name_H-M   'P 1'
#
loop_
_entity.id
_entity.type
_entity.pdbx_description
1 polymer ?
#
loop_
_entity_poly.entity_id
_entity_poly.type
_entity_poly.pdbx_seq_one_letter_code
_entity_poly.pdbx_strand_id
1 'polypeptide(L)'
;MNLEEHSTVKQLRSRQGEIGAIVMPVLQGDWLKSLALECGADDAGLVDIDRDAMAPQRAEIFQHYPWTKTLLSYVVRMSREPIRSTARSVANLEFHHAGDRVDEVGCRVVRRLEEIGVRAVNPSMGFPMEMGRFPDAAVWVVSHKPVAVAAGLGHMGIHRNVIHPRFGNFILLGTVLIEADVTAYDKPLDYNPCLGCRLCVAACPVGAIAPDGGFNFSACFTHNYREFMGGFTDWIEQVADSRNGRDYRRRVSEPETASMWQSLSHGADYKAAYCMAVCPAGEDVIGPYLADRKRHVHEVVKPLQDKPEPVYVVKGSDAEVYARKKWKNKTVKPVGNALRPRTIDGLLNMMPFVFQPNQSRGLSATYHFMFTGDERREATVVIRDRIVHVEDGHVGVADLQVTADSRSWLGFLAKERSLVWALVRRKIRLKGPPRLLVAFGKCFPSPGIRHERVPILPQPSKMQAKLTPYRQNDAATGKIKWQGALTVSEIIDVARHVKTFRLVNPDGGPIPFDYLPGQFLSLDIEPWSIPTRRSYTIASTPTWRDRIEITVKREEHGLASRWLHDELKPGDSLKLLAPNGNFVFTGSEAESIVLIGGGVGITPLMSVVRYLSERRWPGEIYLILSFRKPSDYIFRDEIDLLQSRNPRLEVRVSMTDPKGEVWSGPTGRIDKAFLQDAVPNIPARTVHVCGPPPMMDAIKVALIELGVPKTRIKTEAFGTVRRDPSAKVPGSGAAGGHVYFQRSQVDVPVPVGATVLDAADAAEVHIESACRSGTCGLCSVKLVSGQVHMAVDEALTEEEKTDGYILACQAEIEADVEIDA
;
A
#
# COMPACT_ATOMS: atom_id res chain seq x y z
N MET A 1 -9.76 -54.94 -16.33
CA MET A 1 -8.97 -54.47 -17.50
C MET A 1 -7.56 -55.02 -17.32
N ASN A 2 -7.03 -55.78 -18.28
CA ASN A 2 -5.69 -56.34 -18.18
C ASN A 2 -4.68 -55.20 -18.38
N LEU A 3 -3.79 -54.97 -17.39
CA LEU A 3 -2.77 -53.91 -17.45
C LEU A 3 -1.91 -54.03 -18.71
N GLU A 4 -1.67 -55.26 -19.16
CA GLU A 4 -0.90 -55.58 -20.37
C GLU A 4 -1.55 -55.10 -21.67
N GLU A 5 -2.86 -54.90 -21.65
CA GLU A 5 -3.60 -54.49 -22.82
C GLU A 5 -3.77 -52.97 -22.92
N HIS A 6 -3.44 -52.23 -21.85
CA HIS A 6 -3.56 -50.79 -21.79
C HIS A 6 -2.65 -50.11 -22.82
N SER A 7 -3.19 -49.15 -23.58
CA SER A 7 -2.51 -48.50 -24.71
C SER A 7 -1.17 -47.87 -24.31
N THR A 8 -1.12 -47.20 -23.16
CA THR A 8 0.12 -46.61 -22.62
C THR A 8 1.18 -47.66 -22.29
N VAL A 9 0.80 -48.84 -21.79
CA VAL A 9 1.75 -49.92 -21.44
C VAL A 9 2.36 -50.52 -22.71
N LYS A 10 1.54 -50.74 -23.75
CA LYS A 10 2.00 -51.19 -25.06
C LYS A 10 2.96 -50.19 -25.72
N GLN A 11 2.63 -48.90 -25.68
CA GLN A 11 3.48 -47.82 -26.20
C GLN A 11 4.79 -47.66 -25.42
N LEU A 12 4.76 -47.81 -24.09
CA LEU A 12 5.98 -47.76 -23.28
C LEU A 12 6.91 -48.93 -23.63
N ARG A 13 6.37 -50.15 -23.75
CA ARG A 13 7.17 -51.34 -24.08
C ARG A 13 7.77 -51.29 -25.48
N SER A 14 7.04 -50.76 -26.46
CA SER A 14 7.60 -50.53 -27.80
C SER A 14 8.77 -49.54 -27.76
N ARG A 15 8.75 -48.54 -26.86
CA ARG A 15 9.85 -47.58 -26.67
C ARG A 15 10.99 -48.12 -25.79
N GLN A 16 10.70 -48.97 -24.80
CA GLN A 16 11.72 -49.63 -23.96
C GLN A 16 12.55 -50.67 -24.73
N GLY A 17 12.03 -51.18 -25.86
CA GLY A 17 12.85 -51.95 -26.81
C GLY A 17 13.99 -51.13 -27.43
N GLU A 18 13.89 -49.79 -27.45
CA GLU A 18 14.90 -48.85 -27.98
C GLU A 18 15.75 -48.20 -26.87
N ILE A 19 15.22 -48.10 -25.65
CA ILE A 19 15.86 -47.46 -24.50
C ILE A 19 16.21 -48.56 -23.49
N GLY A 20 17.46 -49.01 -23.51
CA GLY A 20 17.98 -50.08 -22.65
C GLY A 20 17.72 -49.88 -21.15
N ALA A 21 17.93 -50.95 -20.37
CA ALA A 21 17.69 -50.99 -18.92
C ALA A 21 18.20 -49.71 -18.21
N ILE A 22 17.32 -49.08 -17.42
CA ILE A 22 17.60 -47.84 -16.67
C ILE A 22 18.70 -48.15 -15.63
N VAL A 23 19.96 -47.98 -16.03
CA VAL A 23 21.09 -47.93 -15.11
C VAL A 23 20.98 -46.60 -14.38
N MET A 24 20.92 -46.60 -13.04
CA MET A 24 20.96 -45.37 -12.25
C MET A 24 22.26 -44.63 -12.60
N PRO A 25 22.19 -43.46 -13.27
CA PRO A 25 23.40 -42.81 -13.75
C PRO A 25 24.14 -42.21 -12.55
N VAL A 26 25.43 -42.52 -12.41
CA VAL A 26 26.34 -41.63 -11.67
C VAL A 26 26.42 -40.35 -12.50
N LEU A 27 25.88 -39.27 -11.98
CA LEU A 27 25.81 -37.99 -12.68
C LEU A 27 27.17 -37.30 -12.65
N GLN A 28 27.53 -36.60 -13.73
CA GLN A 28 28.72 -35.75 -13.72
C GLN A 28 28.47 -34.54 -12.81
N GLY A 29 29.28 -34.37 -11.76
CA GLY A 29 29.09 -33.30 -10.77
C GLY A 29 29.14 -31.89 -11.38
N ASP A 30 30.09 -31.65 -12.28
CA ASP A 30 30.21 -30.35 -12.96
C ASP A 30 29.00 -30.05 -13.85
N TRP A 31 28.48 -31.05 -14.55
CA TRP A 31 27.26 -30.90 -15.34
C TRP A 31 26.06 -30.52 -14.47
N LEU A 32 25.91 -31.15 -13.31
CA LEU A 32 24.78 -30.87 -12.41
C LEU A 32 24.85 -29.45 -11.84
N LYS A 33 26.05 -28.94 -11.53
CA LYS A 33 26.25 -27.54 -11.14
C LYS A 33 25.95 -26.59 -12.31
N SER A 34 26.45 -26.87 -13.51
CA SER A 34 26.13 -26.08 -14.71
C SER A 34 24.63 -26.05 -14.99
N LEU A 35 23.93 -27.17 -14.83
CA LEU A 35 22.47 -27.24 -14.96
C LEU A 35 21.76 -26.29 -13.99
N ALA A 36 22.21 -26.22 -12.73
CA ALA A 36 21.64 -25.29 -11.75
C ALA A 36 21.83 -23.82 -12.18
N LEU A 37 23.01 -23.47 -12.69
CA LEU A 37 23.30 -22.14 -13.22
C LEU A 37 22.45 -21.80 -14.45
N GLU A 38 22.31 -22.73 -15.39
CA GLU A 38 21.43 -22.60 -16.57
C GLU A 38 19.96 -22.42 -16.16
N CYS A 39 19.54 -23.05 -15.06
CA CYS A 39 18.20 -22.90 -14.51
C CYS A 39 17.98 -21.55 -13.80
N GLY A 40 19.04 -20.80 -13.50
CA GLY A 40 19.00 -19.44 -12.94
C GLY A 40 19.64 -19.27 -11.55
N ALA A 41 20.36 -20.28 -11.04
CA ALA A 41 21.19 -20.12 -9.85
C ALA A 41 22.39 -19.20 -10.12
N ASP A 42 22.86 -18.50 -9.08
CA ASP A 42 24.07 -17.67 -9.13
C ASP A 42 25.34 -18.46 -8.72
N ASP A 43 25.19 -19.51 -7.91
CA ASP A 43 26.23 -20.50 -7.57
C ASP A 43 25.59 -21.82 -7.10
N ALA A 44 26.31 -22.93 -7.16
CA ALA A 44 25.83 -24.25 -6.79
C ALA A 44 26.94 -25.20 -6.30
N GLY A 45 26.59 -26.09 -5.37
CA GLY A 45 27.50 -27.07 -4.81
C GLY A 45 26.79 -28.36 -4.37
N LEU A 46 27.54 -29.45 -4.35
CA LEU A 46 27.04 -30.81 -4.17
C LEU A 46 27.49 -31.40 -2.84
N VAL A 47 26.55 -32.04 -2.14
CA VAL A 47 26.79 -32.69 -0.85
C VAL A 47 26.28 -34.13 -0.89
N ASP A 48 27.12 -35.04 -0.42
CA ASP A 48 26.75 -36.43 -0.15
C ASP A 48 25.88 -36.48 1.12
N ILE A 49 24.72 -37.13 1.05
CA ILE A 49 23.82 -37.31 2.19
C ILE A 49 24.51 -38.01 3.37
N ASP A 50 25.50 -38.86 3.11
CA ASP A 50 26.23 -39.62 4.11
C ASP A 50 27.37 -38.84 4.77
N ARG A 51 27.65 -37.61 4.31
CA ARG A 51 28.61 -36.72 4.98
C ARG A 51 28.18 -36.43 6.42
N ASP A 52 29.13 -36.48 7.36
CA ASP A 52 28.89 -36.25 8.80
C ASP A 52 28.15 -34.94 9.10
N ALA A 53 28.43 -33.89 8.31
CA ALA A 53 27.75 -32.60 8.42
C ALA A 53 26.22 -32.68 8.24
N MET A 54 25.71 -33.71 7.55
CA MET A 54 24.28 -33.95 7.33
C MET A 54 23.64 -34.80 8.44
N ALA A 55 24.40 -35.41 9.34
CA ALA A 55 23.88 -36.28 10.40
C ALA A 55 22.72 -35.64 11.22
N PRO A 56 22.75 -34.34 11.59
CA PRO A 56 21.66 -33.72 12.34
C PRO A 56 20.31 -33.64 11.62
N GLN A 57 20.27 -33.77 10.30
CA GLN A 57 19.06 -33.65 9.48
C GLN A 57 18.80 -34.86 8.57
N ARG A 58 19.74 -35.81 8.48
CA ARG A 58 19.63 -37.00 7.61
C ARG A 58 18.37 -37.81 7.90
N ALA A 59 18.09 -38.06 9.19
CA ALA A 59 16.90 -38.81 9.59
C ALA A 59 15.61 -38.13 9.15
N GLU A 60 15.55 -36.79 9.23
CA GLU A 60 14.42 -36.01 8.76
C GLU A 60 14.27 -36.09 7.24
N ILE A 61 15.36 -35.94 6.49
CA ILE A 61 15.33 -36.06 5.02
C ILE A 61 14.85 -37.45 4.60
N PHE A 62 15.36 -38.51 5.23
CA PHE A 62 14.95 -39.89 4.92
C PHE A 62 13.53 -40.25 5.35
N GLN A 63 12.96 -39.54 6.32
CA GLN A 63 11.56 -39.71 6.67
C GLN A 63 10.64 -39.38 5.49
N HIS A 64 11.00 -38.37 4.67
CA HIS A 64 10.20 -37.94 3.52
C HIS A 64 10.73 -38.51 2.20
N TYR A 65 12.05 -38.63 2.05
CA TYR A 65 12.74 -38.96 0.81
C TYR A 65 13.89 -39.96 1.07
N PRO A 66 13.59 -41.23 1.40
CA PRO A 66 14.57 -42.25 1.81
C PRO A 66 15.56 -42.65 0.70
N TRP A 67 15.26 -42.28 -0.54
CA TRP A 67 16.06 -42.55 -1.73
C TRP A 67 17.11 -41.47 -2.01
N THR A 68 17.14 -40.38 -1.22
CA THR A 68 18.08 -39.27 -1.42
C THR A 68 19.53 -39.75 -1.29
N LYS A 69 20.37 -39.42 -2.27
CA LYS A 69 21.82 -39.68 -2.24
C LYS A 69 22.63 -38.39 -2.31
N THR A 70 22.26 -37.51 -3.23
CA THR A 70 22.92 -36.21 -3.43
C THR A 70 21.99 -35.07 -3.03
N LEU A 71 22.55 -34.06 -2.38
CA LEU A 71 21.92 -32.76 -2.17
C LEU A 71 22.63 -31.73 -3.06
N LEU A 72 21.91 -31.14 -4.01
CA LEU A 72 22.36 -29.99 -4.78
C LEU A 72 21.92 -28.72 -4.07
N SER A 73 22.84 -28.05 -3.39
CA SER A 73 22.60 -26.72 -2.83
C SER A 73 22.90 -25.65 -3.86
N TYR A 74 22.10 -24.61 -3.90
CA TYR A 74 22.31 -23.49 -4.81
C TYR A 74 21.92 -22.17 -4.18
N VAL A 75 22.42 -21.10 -4.78
CA VAL A 75 22.37 -19.74 -4.27
C VAL A 75 21.64 -18.86 -5.27
N VAL A 76 20.75 -18.00 -4.80
CA VAL A 76 20.20 -16.88 -5.58
C VAL A 76 20.56 -15.58 -4.90
N ARG A 77 21.17 -14.66 -5.66
CA ARG A 77 21.60 -13.36 -5.19
C ARG A 77 20.42 -12.41 -5.07
N MET A 78 20.37 -11.71 -3.93
CA MET A 78 19.50 -10.56 -3.72
C MET A 78 20.20 -9.24 -4.07
N SER A 79 19.41 -8.28 -4.51
CA SER A 79 19.81 -6.88 -4.65
C SER A 79 20.10 -6.29 -3.27
N ARG A 80 21.28 -5.69 -3.11
CA ARG A 80 21.79 -5.24 -1.80
C ARG A 80 21.07 -4.02 -1.23
N GLU A 81 20.82 -3.03 -2.07
CA GLU A 81 20.22 -1.76 -1.64
C GLU A 81 18.77 -1.93 -1.15
N PRO A 82 17.91 -2.76 -1.79
CA PRO A 82 16.63 -3.13 -1.20
C PRO A 82 16.73 -3.68 0.23
N ILE A 83 17.68 -4.58 0.48
CA ILE A 83 17.90 -5.17 1.81
C ILE A 83 18.46 -4.14 2.81
N ARG A 84 19.25 -3.17 2.35
CA ARG A 84 19.79 -2.07 3.18
C ARG A 84 18.77 -0.99 3.52
N SER A 85 17.66 -0.95 2.80
CA SER A 85 16.62 0.05 3.00
C SER A 85 16.04 0.01 4.41
N THR A 86 15.82 1.20 4.99
CA THR A 86 15.02 1.34 6.22
C THR A 86 13.53 1.08 5.96
N ALA A 87 13.09 1.20 4.70
CA ALA A 87 11.74 0.91 4.25
C ALA A 87 11.54 -0.61 4.15
N ARG A 88 10.73 -1.13 5.07
CA ARG A 88 10.47 -2.56 5.21
C ARG A 88 9.85 -3.19 3.97
N SER A 89 8.98 -2.46 3.26
CA SER A 89 8.33 -2.93 2.04
C SER A 89 9.33 -3.26 0.95
N VAL A 90 10.36 -2.43 0.78
CA VAL A 90 11.40 -2.62 -0.23
C VAL A 90 12.22 -3.88 0.04
N ALA A 91 12.62 -4.09 1.31
CA ALA A 91 13.35 -5.28 1.69
C ALA A 91 12.50 -6.57 1.57
N ASN A 92 11.23 -6.53 1.98
CA ASN A 92 10.35 -7.71 1.88
C ASN A 92 10.00 -8.06 0.43
N LEU A 93 9.79 -7.06 -0.43
CA LEU A 93 9.60 -7.30 -1.85
C LEU A 93 10.79 -8.05 -2.46
N GLU A 94 12.02 -7.66 -2.11
CA GLU A 94 13.22 -8.36 -2.55
C GLU A 94 13.29 -9.79 -2.00
N PHE A 95 12.96 -10.01 -0.73
CA PHE A 95 12.93 -11.35 -0.15
C PHE A 95 11.93 -12.26 -0.85
N HIS A 96 10.71 -11.77 -1.11
CA HIS A 96 9.66 -12.55 -1.77
C HIS A 96 10.04 -12.86 -3.21
N HIS A 97 10.46 -11.85 -3.98
CA HIS A 97 10.84 -12.04 -5.38
C HIS A 97 12.07 -12.96 -5.54
N ALA A 98 13.11 -12.77 -4.72
CA ALA A 98 14.25 -13.68 -4.73
C ALA A 98 13.84 -15.08 -4.25
N GLY A 99 12.83 -15.18 -3.40
CA GLY A 99 12.30 -16.47 -2.96
C GLY A 99 11.59 -17.26 -4.02
N ASP A 100 10.68 -16.60 -4.74
CA ASP A 100 10.02 -17.20 -5.90
C ASP A 100 11.03 -17.69 -6.93
N ARG A 101 12.13 -16.94 -7.14
CA ARG A 101 13.23 -17.35 -8.01
C ARG A 101 13.96 -18.60 -7.51
N VAL A 102 14.22 -18.74 -6.21
CA VAL A 102 14.86 -19.95 -5.67
C VAL A 102 13.99 -21.18 -5.93
N ASP A 103 12.68 -21.09 -5.66
CA ASP A 103 11.76 -22.20 -5.89
C ASP A 103 11.60 -22.50 -7.39
N GLU A 104 11.60 -21.48 -8.25
CA GLU A 104 11.57 -21.65 -9.70
C GLU A 104 12.82 -22.38 -10.22
N VAL A 105 14.02 -21.99 -9.76
CA VAL A 105 15.28 -22.65 -10.12
C VAL A 105 15.22 -24.14 -9.72
N GLY A 106 14.81 -24.43 -8.48
CA GLY A 106 14.69 -25.80 -8.00
C GLY A 106 13.71 -26.64 -8.83
N CYS A 107 12.55 -26.08 -9.16
CA CYS A 107 11.56 -26.75 -10.02
C CYS A 107 12.09 -27.02 -11.44
N ARG A 108 12.84 -26.09 -12.04
CA ARG A 108 13.45 -26.28 -13.36
C ARG A 108 14.51 -27.39 -13.32
N VAL A 109 15.37 -27.39 -12.30
CA VAL A 109 16.37 -28.46 -12.12
C VAL A 109 15.70 -29.83 -11.98
N VAL A 110 14.66 -29.95 -11.14
CA VAL A 110 13.92 -31.21 -10.96
C VAL A 110 13.36 -31.72 -12.29
N ARG A 111 12.69 -30.86 -13.08
CA ARG A 111 12.16 -31.25 -14.40
C ARG A 111 13.24 -31.78 -15.34
N ARG A 112 14.41 -31.13 -15.35
CA ARG A 112 15.55 -31.53 -16.20
C ARG A 112 16.17 -32.86 -15.76
N LEU A 113 16.14 -33.16 -14.46
CA LEU A 113 16.55 -34.47 -13.93
C LEU A 113 15.51 -35.56 -14.26
N GLU A 114 14.22 -35.25 -14.18
CA GLU A 114 13.14 -36.18 -14.54
C GLU A 114 13.18 -36.58 -16.03
N GLU A 115 13.53 -35.66 -16.92
CA GLU A 115 13.70 -35.92 -18.36
C GLU A 115 14.76 -36.98 -18.67
N ILE A 116 15.76 -37.14 -17.80
CA ILE A 116 16.80 -38.18 -17.91
C ILE A 116 16.55 -39.37 -16.98
N GLY A 117 15.36 -39.45 -16.39
CA GLY A 117 14.93 -40.57 -15.54
C GLY A 117 15.49 -40.56 -14.11
N VAL A 118 16.03 -39.42 -13.64
CA VAL A 118 16.53 -39.27 -12.27
C VAL A 118 15.44 -38.66 -11.40
N ARG A 119 15.10 -39.34 -10.30
CA ARG A 119 14.15 -38.82 -9.31
C ARG A 119 14.80 -37.70 -8.52
N ALA A 120 14.09 -36.58 -8.41
CA ALA A 120 14.52 -35.44 -7.63
C ALA A 120 13.31 -34.71 -7.04
N VAL A 121 13.54 -33.91 -6.00
CA VAL A 121 12.51 -33.05 -5.41
C VAL A 121 13.10 -31.70 -5.01
N ASN A 122 12.30 -30.65 -5.18
CA ASN A 122 12.56 -29.32 -4.65
C ASN A 122 11.71 -29.10 -3.38
N PRO A 123 12.30 -29.22 -2.18
CA PRO A 123 11.69 -28.69 -0.96
C PRO A 123 11.61 -27.16 -1.05
N SER A 124 10.58 -26.57 -0.43
CA SER A 124 10.41 -25.12 -0.35
C SER A 124 11.65 -24.43 0.22
N MET A 125 12.12 -23.36 -0.44
CA MET A 125 13.18 -22.46 0.04
C MET A 125 12.94 -21.97 1.49
N GLY A 126 11.68 -21.71 1.79
CA GLY A 126 11.20 -21.02 2.97
C GLY A 126 9.70 -20.88 2.87
N PHE A 127 9.04 -20.94 4.03
CA PHE A 127 7.64 -21.31 4.30
C PHE A 127 7.58 -22.68 4.98
N PRO A 128 7.79 -22.74 6.30
CA PRO A 128 7.59 -24.00 7.01
C PRO A 128 6.13 -24.43 6.91
N MET A 129 5.88 -25.52 6.17
CA MET A 129 4.53 -26.02 5.90
C MET A 129 4.13 -27.16 6.83
N GLU A 130 5.09 -27.80 7.50
CA GLU A 130 4.83 -28.92 8.42
C GLU A 130 4.34 -28.45 9.79
N MET A 131 3.37 -27.54 9.80
CA MET A 131 2.91 -26.81 10.99
C MET A 131 2.23 -27.70 12.03
N GLY A 132 1.82 -28.92 11.66
CA GLY A 132 1.36 -29.93 12.63
C GLY A 132 2.43 -30.29 13.68
N ARG A 133 3.71 -30.08 13.35
CA ARG A 133 4.87 -30.33 14.22
C ARG A 133 5.30 -29.10 15.03
N PHE A 134 4.78 -27.93 14.70
CA PHE A 134 5.07 -26.71 15.44
C PHE A 134 4.48 -26.79 16.87
N PRO A 135 5.18 -26.29 17.90
CA PRO A 135 6.55 -25.79 17.93
C PRO A 135 7.59 -26.86 18.36
N ASP A 136 7.17 -28.14 18.45
CA ASP A 136 7.92 -29.20 19.12
C ASP A 136 9.03 -29.83 18.27
N ALA A 137 8.93 -29.76 16.93
CA ALA A 137 9.90 -30.35 16.00
C ALA A 137 10.11 -29.50 14.73
N ALA A 138 10.98 -29.98 13.83
CA ALA A 138 11.26 -29.33 12.56
C ALA A 138 9.97 -29.16 11.74
N VAL A 139 9.75 -27.94 11.26
CA VAL A 139 8.59 -27.57 10.43
C VAL A 139 8.96 -27.44 8.95
N TRP A 140 10.14 -27.93 8.59
CA TRP A 140 10.75 -27.94 7.26
C TRP A 140 11.32 -29.33 6.97
N VAL A 141 11.49 -29.65 5.69
CA VAL A 141 12.08 -30.92 5.23
C VAL A 141 13.61 -30.89 5.31
N VAL A 142 14.21 -29.78 4.88
CA VAL A 142 15.67 -29.62 4.79
C VAL A 142 16.09 -28.29 5.38
N SER A 143 17.21 -28.26 6.11
CA SER A 143 17.83 -27.00 6.55
C SER A 143 18.87 -26.57 5.53
N HIS A 144 18.51 -25.61 4.67
CA HIS A 144 19.38 -25.15 3.57
C HIS A 144 20.74 -24.60 4.03
N LYS A 145 20.81 -23.93 5.20
CA LYS A 145 22.06 -23.30 5.66
C LYS A 145 23.18 -24.32 5.95
N PRO A 146 22.97 -25.39 6.74
CA PRO A 146 23.94 -26.48 6.87
C PRO A 146 24.36 -27.12 5.54
N VAL A 147 23.42 -27.33 4.61
CA VAL A 147 23.73 -27.92 3.31
C VAL A 147 24.63 -26.97 2.51
N ALA A 148 24.32 -25.68 2.44
CA ALA A 148 25.14 -24.70 1.73
C ALA A 148 26.57 -24.59 2.30
N VAL A 149 26.72 -24.65 3.63
CA VAL A 149 28.05 -24.71 4.26
C VAL A 149 28.79 -25.99 3.89
N ALA A 150 28.11 -27.13 3.94
CA ALA A 150 28.69 -28.41 3.54
C ALA A 150 29.07 -28.45 2.05
N ALA A 151 28.32 -27.74 1.20
CA ALA A 151 28.53 -27.60 -0.24
C ALA A 151 29.66 -26.63 -0.61
N GLY A 152 30.27 -25.94 0.36
CA GLY A 152 31.32 -24.95 0.09
C GLY A 152 30.81 -23.58 -0.38
N LEU A 153 29.50 -23.33 -0.34
CA LEU A 153 28.88 -22.08 -0.81
C LEU A 153 29.00 -20.92 0.19
N GLY A 154 29.61 -21.16 1.35
CA GLY A 154 29.84 -20.12 2.35
C GLY A 154 30.05 -20.68 3.74
N HIS A 155 30.17 -19.77 4.71
CA HIS A 155 30.28 -20.12 6.12
C HIS A 155 29.27 -19.32 6.96
N MET A 156 28.82 -19.89 8.07
CA MET A 156 27.96 -19.18 9.01
C MET A 156 28.71 -18.00 9.65
N GLY A 157 28.18 -16.79 9.50
CA GLY A 157 28.66 -15.61 10.22
C GLY A 157 28.11 -15.54 11.66
N ILE A 158 28.63 -14.61 12.47
CA ILE A 158 28.13 -14.40 13.85
C ILE A 158 26.63 -14.07 13.90
N HIS A 159 26.07 -13.49 12.84
CA HIS A 159 24.64 -13.21 12.70
C HIS A 159 23.79 -14.42 12.28
N ARG A 160 24.38 -15.63 12.18
CA ARG A 160 23.69 -16.87 11.81
C ARG A 160 23.08 -16.88 10.40
N ASN A 161 23.63 -16.09 9.48
CA ASN A 161 23.39 -16.26 8.04
C ASN A 161 24.66 -16.79 7.39
N VAL A 162 24.50 -17.55 6.32
CA VAL A 162 25.60 -17.99 5.47
C VAL A 162 26.15 -16.76 4.75
N ILE A 163 27.46 -16.58 4.80
CA ILE A 163 28.18 -15.55 4.06
C ILE A 163 28.89 -16.26 2.91
N HIS A 164 28.42 -16.01 1.69
CA HIS A 164 29.07 -16.42 0.47
C HIS A 164 30.39 -15.66 0.29
N PRO A 165 31.49 -16.31 -0.15
CA PRO A 165 32.78 -15.66 -0.31
C PRO A 165 32.72 -14.46 -1.27
N ARG A 166 31.97 -14.60 -2.38
CA ARG A 166 31.74 -13.53 -3.34
C ARG A 166 30.56 -12.61 -3.02
N PHE A 167 29.35 -13.14 -2.90
CA PHE A 167 28.10 -12.34 -2.79
C PHE A 167 27.79 -11.83 -1.38
N GLY A 168 28.56 -12.24 -0.36
CA GLY A 168 28.26 -11.93 1.03
C GLY A 168 27.02 -12.70 1.53
N ASN A 169 26.28 -12.11 2.47
CA ASN A 169 25.04 -12.72 2.99
C ASN A 169 23.76 -12.23 2.28
N PHE A 170 23.90 -11.52 1.16
CA PHE A 170 22.78 -11.06 0.32
C PHE A 170 22.34 -12.17 -0.63
N ILE A 171 22.04 -13.33 -0.06
CA ILE A 171 21.74 -14.56 -0.76
C ILE A 171 20.57 -15.28 -0.11
N LEU A 172 19.80 -15.99 -0.94
CA LEU A 172 18.85 -17.00 -0.51
C LEU A 172 19.31 -18.36 -1.04
N LEU A 173 18.88 -19.42 -0.36
CA LEU A 173 19.41 -20.76 -0.54
C LEU A 173 18.28 -21.72 -0.91
N GLY A 174 18.53 -22.56 -1.90
CA GLY A 174 17.70 -23.72 -2.20
C GLY A 174 18.49 -25.02 -2.10
N THR A 175 17.78 -26.14 -2.09
CA THR A 175 18.40 -27.47 -2.08
C THR A 175 17.53 -28.48 -2.80
N VAL A 176 18.01 -29.07 -3.90
CA VAL A 176 17.33 -30.19 -4.56
C VAL A 176 17.86 -31.50 -3.98
N LEU A 177 16.96 -32.42 -3.62
CA LEU A 177 17.30 -33.78 -3.18
C LEU A 177 17.22 -34.74 -4.38
N ILE A 178 18.22 -35.58 -4.59
CA ILE A 178 18.41 -36.34 -5.85
C ILE A 178 18.69 -37.83 -5.56
N GLU A 179 18.02 -38.74 -6.29
CA GLU A 179 18.23 -40.20 -6.27
C GLU A 179 19.40 -40.64 -7.18
N ALA A 180 20.54 -39.97 -7.10
CA ALA A 180 21.72 -40.33 -7.87
C ALA A 180 22.99 -39.98 -7.11
N ASP A 181 24.01 -40.81 -7.28
CA ASP A 181 25.37 -40.48 -6.90
C ASP A 181 25.97 -39.54 -7.96
N VAL A 182 26.96 -38.73 -7.57
CA VAL A 182 27.70 -37.88 -8.49
C VAL A 182 29.18 -38.26 -8.53
N THR A 183 29.86 -37.91 -9.61
CA THR A 183 31.30 -38.22 -9.78
C THR A 183 32.21 -37.51 -8.78
N ALA A 184 31.80 -36.35 -8.25
CA ALA A 184 32.51 -35.61 -7.23
C ALA A 184 31.57 -34.72 -6.41
N TYR A 185 31.87 -34.59 -5.12
CA TYR A 185 31.17 -33.70 -4.19
C TYR A 185 32.08 -32.54 -3.76
N ASP A 186 31.50 -31.35 -3.57
CA ASP A 186 32.24 -30.17 -3.11
C ASP A 186 32.55 -30.27 -1.61
N LYS A 187 33.47 -29.44 -1.11
CA LYS A 187 33.89 -29.44 0.30
C LYS A 187 33.58 -28.10 0.95
N PRO A 188 33.37 -28.06 2.28
CA PRO A 188 33.25 -26.81 3.02
C PRO A 188 34.46 -25.90 2.79
N LEU A 189 34.26 -24.58 2.86
CA LEU A 189 35.35 -23.61 2.85
C LEU A 189 36.30 -23.87 4.04
N ASP A 190 37.59 -23.69 3.80
CA ASP A 190 38.66 -23.78 4.80
C ASP A 190 38.81 -22.49 5.63
N TYR A 191 38.03 -21.45 5.32
CA TYR A 191 37.97 -20.19 6.06
C TYR A 191 36.54 -19.69 6.27
N ASN A 192 36.37 -18.77 7.22
CA ASN A 192 35.10 -18.08 7.45
C ASN A 192 35.14 -16.66 6.85
N PRO A 193 34.29 -16.31 5.86
CA PRO A 193 34.24 -14.97 5.28
C PRO A 193 33.83 -13.85 6.24
N CYS A 194 33.37 -14.17 7.46
CA CYS A 194 32.99 -13.18 8.46
C CYS A 194 34.20 -12.34 8.91
N LEU A 195 34.09 -11.01 8.78
CA LEU A 195 35.17 -10.08 9.15
C LEU A 195 35.33 -9.83 10.67
N GLY A 196 34.46 -10.39 11.51
CA GLY A 196 34.46 -10.09 12.95
C GLY A 196 34.16 -8.63 13.31
N CYS A 197 33.64 -7.82 12.38
CA CYS A 197 33.43 -6.37 12.55
C CYS A 197 32.32 -5.98 13.53
N ARG A 198 31.47 -6.94 13.93
CA ARG A 198 30.36 -6.78 14.90
C ARG A 198 29.29 -5.74 14.53
N LEU A 199 29.22 -5.30 13.28
CA LEU A 199 28.17 -4.37 12.84
C LEU A 199 26.76 -4.96 13.01
N CYS A 200 26.58 -6.25 12.76
CA CYS A 200 25.31 -6.94 12.98
C CYS A 200 24.89 -6.99 14.47
N VAL A 201 25.87 -7.08 15.39
CA VAL A 201 25.64 -6.98 16.84
C VAL A 201 25.24 -5.55 17.20
N ALA A 202 25.93 -4.56 16.63
CA ALA A 202 25.65 -3.15 16.86
C ALA A 202 24.26 -2.76 16.37
N ALA A 203 23.80 -3.30 15.24
CA ALA A 203 22.51 -2.98 14.63
C ALA A 203 21.32 -3.79 15.16
N CYS A 204 21.54 -4.94 15.82
CA CYS A 204 20.45 -5.81 16.26
C CYS A 204 19.49 -5.11 17.27
N PRO A 205 18.19 -4.99 16.95
CA PRO A 205 17.24 -4.22 17.77
C PRO A 205 16.94 -4.88 19.12
N VAL A 206 17.00 -6.22 19.17
CA VAL A 206 16.66 -7.02 20.36
C VAL A 206 17.86 -7.64 21.06
N GLY A 207 19.07 -7.40 20.55
CA GLY A 207 20.30 -7.94 21.16
C GLY A 207 20.42 -9.46 21.02
N ALA A 208 19.82 -10.02 19.98
CA ALA A 208 19.83 -11.46 19.74
C ALA A 208 21.20 -12.01 19.32
N ILE A 209 22.13 -11.16 18.89
CA ILE A 209 23.45 -11.57 18.40
C ILE A 209 24.51 -11.07 19.40
N ALA A 210 25.29 -11.99 19.96
CA ALA A 210 26.37 -11.66 20.88
C ALA A 210 27.72 -11.51 20.15
N PRO A 211 28.66 -10.69 20.69
CA PRO A 211 29.98 -10.47 20.08
C PRO A 211 30.86 -11.72 19.91
N ASP A 212 30.60 -12.75 20.71
CA ASP A 212 31.29 -14.05 20.75
C ASP A 212 30.64 -15.10 19.84
N GLY A 213 29.57 -14.74 19.12
CA GLY A 213 28.82 -15.65 18.25
C GLY A 213 27.61 -16.32 18.91
N GLY A 214 27.35 -16.07 20.20
CA GLY A 214 26.11 -16.50 20.85
C GLY A 214 24.87 -15.92 20.16
N PHE A 215 23.77 -16.69 20.12
CA PHE A 215 22.54 -16.29 19.46
C PHE A 215 21.29 -16.60 20.29
N ASN A 216 20.51 -15.58 20.61
CA ASN A 216 19.22 -15.73 21.27
C ASN A 216 18.12 -15.86 20.21
N PHE A 217 17.78 -17.11 19.90
CA PHE A 217 16.74 -17.43 18.92
C PHE A 217 15.40 -16.81 19.27
N SER A 218 14.92 -16.99 20.51
CA SER A 218 13.61 -16.47 20.91
C SER A 218 13.50 -14.95 20.72
N ALA A 219 14.54 -14.19 21.08
CA ALA A 219 14.55 -12.74 20.88
C ALA A 219 14.46 -12.35 19.40
N CYS A 220 15.26 -12.99 18.55
CA CYS A 220 15.23 -12.76 17.10
C CYS A 220 13.87 -13.14 16.50
N PHE A 221 13.36 -14.32 16.85
CA PHE A 221 12.07 -14.83 16.39
C PHE A 221 10.92 -13.91 16.80
N THR A 222 10.78 -13.57 18.07
CA THR A 222 9.70 -12.71 18.58
C THR A 222 9.61 -11.37 17.86
N HIS A 223 10.76 -10.76 17.55
CA HIS A 223 10.79 -9.48 16.86
C HIS A 223 10.66 -9.62 15.35
N ASN A 224 11.56 -10.39 14.74
CA ASN A 224 11.66 -10.45 13.28
C ASN A 224 10.45 -11.16 12.65
N TYR A 225 9.85 -12.13 13.37
CA TYR A 225 8.74 -12.97 12.90
C TYR A 225 7.40 -12.49 13.50
N ARG A 226 7.31 -11.21 13.90
CA ARG A 226 6.13 -10.66 14.58
C ARG A 226 4.84 -10.73 13.74
N GLU A 227 4.95 -10.81 12.43
CA GLU A 227 3.78 -10.65 11.55
C GLU A 227 3.32 -11.94 10.88
N PHE A 228 3.96 -13.04 11.18
CA PHE A 228 3.57 -14.37 10.71
C PHE A 228 3.71 -15.37 11.86
N MET A 229 3.81 -16.68 11.57
CA MET A 229 3.95 -17.80 12.53
C MET A 229 3.57 -17.46 14.00
N GLY A 230 4.57 -17.23 14.88
CA GLY A 230 4.32 -17.03 16.30
C GLY A 230 3.65 -15.70 16.64
N GLY A 231 3.91 -14.65 15.86
CA GLY A 231 3.26 -13.36 16.05
C GLY A 231 1.77 -13.37 15.68
N PHE A 232 1.39 -14.15 14.66
CA PHE A 232 -0.01 -14.36 14.30
C PHE A 232 -0.77 -15.10 15.40
N THR A 233 -0.20 -16.17 15.98
CA THR A 233 -0.82 -16.88 17.11
C THR A 233 -1.04 -15.95 18.30
N ASP A 234 -0.04 -15.14 18.67
CA ASP A 234 -0.19 -14.13 19.73
C ASP A 234 -1.30 -13.11 19.40
N TRP A 235 -1.37 -12.65 18.15
CA TRP A 235 -2.40 -11.70 17.71
C TRP A 235 -3.81 -12.28 17.81
N ILE A 236 -4.03 -13.53 17.37
CA ILE A 236 -5.32 -14.22 17.47
C ILE A 236 -5.75 -14.40 18.93
N GLU A 237 -4.82 -14.72 19.83
CA GLU A 237 -5.12 -14.77 21.25
C GLU A 237 -5.54 -13.41 21.79
N GLN A 238 -4.92 -12.32 21.33
CA GLN A 238 -5.35 -10.97 21.73
C GLN A 238 -6.77 -10.66 21.28
N VAL A 239 -7.14 -11.11 20.07
CA VAL A 239 -8.52 -11.00 19.56
C VAL A 239 -9.47 -11.80 20.46
N ALA A 240 -9.16 -13.07 20.73
CA ALA A 240 -9.98 -13.95 21.55
C ALA A 240 -10.12 -13.50 23.02
N ASP A 241 -9.06 -12.95 23.61
CA ASP A 241 -9.02 -12.47 24.99
C ASP A 241 -9.65 -11.07 25.17
N SER A 242 -10.01 -10.40 24.08
CA SER A 242 -10.60 -9.06 24.10
C SER A 242 -12.09 -9.12 24.38
N ARG A 243 -12.56 -8.32 25.35
CA ARG A 243 -14.00 -8.29 25.72
C ARG A 243 -14.89 -7.71 24.63
N ASN A 244 -14.36 -6.78 23.85
CA ASN A 244 -15.02 -6.07 22.75
C ASN A 244 -13.96 -5.31 21.92
N GLY A 245 -14.38 -4.68 20.82
CA GLY A 245 -13.47 -3.94 19.94
C GLY A 245 -12.70 -2.80 20.61
N ARG A 246 -13.23 -2.18 21.68
CA ARG A 246 -12.53 -1.13 22.43
C ARG A 246 -11.41 -1.71 23.30
N ASP A 247 -11.61 -2.88 23.91
CA ASP A 247 -10.56 -3.61 24.63
C ASP A 247 -9.47 -4.06 23.66
N TYR A 248 -9.84 -4.58 22.49
CA TYR A 248 -8.90 -4.96 21.44
C TYR A 248 -8.02 -3.79 20.98
N ARG A 249 -8.62 -2.65 20.60
CA ARG A 249 -7.89 -1.46 20.14
C ARG A 249 -6.98 -0.83 21.22
N ARG A 250 -7.17 -1.18 22.50
CA ARG A 250 -6.26 -0.80 23.59
C ARG A 250 -5.03 -1.71 23.70
N ARG A 251 -5.07 -2.90 23.12
CA ARG A 251 -4.01 -3.93 23.18
C ARG A 251 -3.22 -4.02 21.88
N VAL A 252 -3.92 -3.93 20.76
CA VAL A 252 -3.37 -3.96 19.40
C VAL A 252 -3.76 -2.67 18.70
N SER A 253 -2.77 -1.91 18.23
CA SER A 253 -3.05 -0.67 17.51
C SER A 253 -3.62 -0.96 16.11
N GLU A 254 -4.30 0.03 15.52
CA GLU A 254 -4.80 -0.07 14.15
C GLU A 254 -3.66 -0.33 13.14
N PRO A 255 -2.50 0.34 13.20
CA PRO A 255 -1.38 0.02 12.31
C PRO A 255 -0.87 -1.41 12.45
N GLU A 256 -0.88 -1.99 13.65
CA GLU A 256 -0.48 -3.39 13.85
C GLU A 256 -1.50 -4.37 13.30
N THR A 257 -2.78 -4.05 13.44
CA THR A 257 -3.87 -4.82 12.83
C THR A 257 -3.73 -4.81 11.31
N ALA A 258 -3.54 -3.63 10.72
CA ALA A 258 -3.33 -3.48 9.29
C ALA A 258 -2.04 -4.17 8.81
N SER A 259 -0.96 -4.11 9.60
CA SER A 259 0.29 -4.80 9.28
C SER A 259 0.16 -6.32 9.34
N MET A 260 -0.62 -6.88 10.29
CA MET A 260 -0.98 -8.31 10.26
C MET A 260 -1.75 -8.67 9.00
N TRP A 261 -2.80 -7.91 8.67
CA TRP A 261 -3.58 -8.13 7.46
C TRP A 261 -2.71 -8.08 6.19
N GLN A 262 -1.78 -7.12 6.11
CA GLN A 262 -0.86 -6.99 4.98
C GLN A 262 0.02 -8.24 4.84
N SER A 263 0.62 -8.72 5.93
CA SER A 263 1.45 -9.93 5.88
C SER A 263 0.63 -11.17 5.52
N LEU A 264 -0.63 -11.27 5.95
CA LEU A 264 -1.50 -12.38 5.53
C LEU A 264 -1.89 -12.30 4.05
N SER A 265 -1.93 -11.10 3.47
CA SER A 265 -2.38 -10.88 2.09
C SER A 265 -1.24 -10.91 1.07
N HIS A 266 0.00 -10.59 1.49
CA HIS A 266 1.14 -10.40 0.59
C HIS A 266 2.32 -11.36 0.87
N GLY A 267 2.24 -12.17 1.92
CA GLY A 267 3.29 -13.11 2.30
C GLY A 267 3.95 -12.77 3.65
N ALA A 268 4.74 -13.71 4.17
CA ALA A 268 5.37 -13.58 5.47
C ALA A 268 6.36 -12.41 5.50
N ASP A 269 6.03 -11.33 6.23
CA ASP A 269 6.85 -10.13 6.22
C ASP A 269 7.80 -10.06 7.42
N TYR A 270 9.10 -9.98 7.16
CA TYR A 270 10.14 -9.81 8.17
C TYR A 270 10.15 -8.38 8.72
N LYS A 271 10.25 -8.21 10.05
CA LYS A 271 10.37 -6.88 10.68
C LYS A 271 11.77 -6.29 10.55
N ALA A 272 12.81 -7.11 10.54
CA ALA A 272 14.20 -6.64 10.57
C ALA A 272 15.15 -7.60 9.82
N ALA A 273 15.83 -7.06 8.80
CA ALA A 273 16.96 -7.71 8.12
C ALA A 273 18.30 -7.06 8.46
N TYR A 274 18.41 -6.39 9.62
CA TYR A 274 19.52 -5.46 9.89
C TYR A 274 20.88 -6.13 9.91
N CYS A 275 20.97 -7.36 10.41
CA CYS A 275 22.22 -8.11 10.41
C CYS A 275 22.70 -8.46 9.00
N MET A 276 21.78 -8.61 8.05
CA MET A 276 22.08 -8.81 6.64
C MET A 276 22.51 -7.48 6.01
N ALA A 277 21.67 -6.45 6.13
CA ALA A 277 21.88 -5.11 5.59
C ALA A 277 23.27 -4.52 5.89
N VAL A 278 23.71 -4.61 7.15
CA VAL A 278 24.96 -3.97 7.59
C VAL A 278 26.22 -4.77 7.27
N CYS A 279 26.08 -6.03 6.83
CA CYS A 279 27.21 -6.91 6.62
C CYS A 279 28.03 -6.45 5.41
N PRO A 280 29.32 -6.15 5.57
CA PRO A 280 30.19 -5.76 4.46
C PRO A 280 30.96 -6.96 3.89
N ALA A 281 30.78 -8.18 4.42
CA ALA A 281 31.53 -9.34 3.98
C ALA A 281 31.09 -9.80 2.58
N GLY A 282 32.04 -10.33 1.80
CA GLY A 282 31.86 -10.75 0.41
C GLY A 282 32.71 -9.91 -0.54
N GLU A 283 33.40 -10.52 -1.50
CA GLU A 283 34.25 -9.82 -2.49
C GLU A 283 33.48 -8.72 -3.25
N ASP A 284 32.26 -9.01 -3.68
CA ASP A 284 31.42 -8.05 -4.40
C ASP A 284 30.89 -6.94 -3.47
N VAL A 285 30.98 -7.12 -2.14
CA VAL A 285 30.32 -6.30 -1.10
C VAL A 285 31.30 -5.40 -0.34
N ILE A 286 32.53 -5.87 -0.13
CA ILE A 286 33.46 -5.30 0.84
C ILE A 286 34.12 -3.98 0.39
N GLY A 287 34.15 -3.71 -0.93
CA GLY A 287 34.83 -2.55 -1.52
C GLY A 287 34.53 -1.22 -0.82
N PRO A 288 33.26 -0.76 -0.75
CA PRO A 288 32.91 0.49 -0.07
C PRO A 288 33.31 0.53 1.41
N TYR A 289 33.25 -0.59 2.11
CA TYR A 289 33.63 -0.69 3.52
C TYR A 289 35.15 -0.55 3.72
N LEU A 290 35.96 -1.10 2.81
CA LEU A 290 37.41 -0.92 2.84
C LEU A 290 37.81 0.51 2.49
N ALA A 291 37.12 1.12 1.53
CA ALA A 291 37.37 2.50 1.10
C ALA A 291 37.09 3.49 2.24
N ASP A 292 35.93 3.37 2.90
CA ASP A 292 35.60 4.22 4.04
C ASP A 292 34.64 3.53 5.04
N ARG A 293 35.23 3.03 6.12
CA ARG A 293 34.49 2.38 7.21
C ARG A 293 33.53 3.34 7.93
N LYS A 294 33.92 4.62 8.08
CA LYS A 294 33.08 5.61 8.78
C LYS A 294 31.86 5.94 7.94
N ARG A 295 32.06 6.11 6.64
CA ARG A 295 30.97 6.30 5.68
C ARG A 295 30.01 5.11 5.67
N HIS A 296 30.50 3.86 5.64
CA HIS A 296 29.63 2.68 5.73
C HIS A 296 28.79 2.67 7.02
N VAL A 297 29.39 3.03 8.15
CA VAL A 297 28.64 3.16 9.42
C VAL A 297 27.58 4.27 9.32
N HIS A 298 27.91 5.42 8.73
CA HIS A 298 27.00 6.54 8.62
C HIS A 298 25.85 6.29 7.62
N GLU A 299 26.12 5.67 6.47
CA GLU A 299 25.14 5.49 5.39
C GLU A 299 24.32 4.20 5.54
N VAL A 300 24.89 3.13 6.11
CA VAL A 300 24.21 1.82 6.19
C VAL A 300 23.78 1.48 7.61
N VAL A 301 24.65 1.67 8.61
CA VAL A 301 24.39 1.19 9.97
C VAL A 301 23.51 2.16 10.75
N LYS A 302 23.85 3.46 10.71
CA LYS A 302 23.16 4.50 11.48
C LYS A 302 21.68 4.65 11.12
N PRO A 303 21.26 4.64 9.84
CA PRO A 303 19.84 4.76 9.51
C PRO A 303 18.98 3.65 10.13
N LEU A 304 19.49 2.42 10.22
CA LEU A 304 18.79 1.29 10.85
C LEU A 304 18.74 1.43 12.38
N GLN A 305 19.81 1.93 13.00
CA GLN A 305 19.85 2.24 14.44
C GLN A 305 18.89 3.38 14.81
N ASP A 306 18.86 4.43 13.99
CA ASP A 306 18.14 5.67 14.27
C ASP A 306 16.67 5.62 13.82
N LYS A 307 16.29 4.61 13.02
CA LYS A 307 14.90 4.35 12.62
C LYS A 307 13.97 4.22 13.83
N PRO A 308 12.96 5.10 13.97
CA PRO A 308 11.92 4.95 14.97
C PRO A 308 10.98 3.79 14.60
N GLU A 309 10.81 2.83 15.50
CA GLU A 309 9.97 1.65 15.27
C GLU A 309 9.58 0.95 16.58
N PRO A 310 8.50 0.15 16.58
CA PRO A 310 8.21 -0.75 17.69
C PRO A 310 9.21 -1.92 17.73
N VAL A 311 9.78 -2.19 18.91
CA VAL A 311 10.64 -3.34 19.18
C VAL A 311 9.88 -4.32 20.06
N TYR A 312 9.36 -5.37 19.41
CA TYR A 312 8.64 -6.46 20.04
C TYR A 312 9.55 -7.37 20.86
N VAL A 313 9.23 -7.56 22.15
CA VAL A 313 10.02 -8.36 23.10
C VAL A 313 9.08 -9.11 24.04
N VAL A 314 9.52 -10.23 24.60
CA VAL A 314 8.77 -10.89 25.67
C VAL A 314 8.99 -10.15 27.00
N LYS A 315 7.92 -9.95 27.78
CA LYS A 315 7.99 -9.27 29.10
C LYS A 315 8.96 -10.00 30.03
N GLY A 316 9.88 -9.27 30.66
CA GLY A 316 10.90 -9.80 31.58
C GLY A 316 12.07 -10.52 30.90
N SER A 317 12.15 -10.50 29.57
CA SER A 317 13.27 -11.11 28.83
C SER A 317 14.53 -10.24 28.83
N ASP A 318 15.67 -10.86 28.52
CA ASP A 318 16.92 -10.13 28.30
C ASP A 318 16.81 -9.14 27.13
N ALA A 319 16.01 -9.49 26.12
CA ALA A 319 15.73 -8.62 24.97
C ALA A 319 15.01 -7.34 25.38
N GLU A 320 14.07 -7.40 26.33
CA GLU A 320 13.39 -6.22 26.86
C GLU A 320 14.38 -5.29 27.57
N VAL A 321 15.20 -5.84 28.47
CA VAL A 321 16.22 -5.07 29.22
C VAL A 321 17.20 -4.42 28.25
N TYR A 322 17.69 -5.19 27.27
CA TYR A 322 18.60 -4.70 26.24
C TYR A 322 17.96 -3.57 25.43
N ALA A 323 16.75 -3.76 24.90
CA ALA A 323 16.12 -2.80 24.02
C ALA A 323 15.83 -1.47 24.73
N ARG A 324 15.31 -1.52 25.97
CA ARG A 324 15.06 -0.33 26.80
C ARG A 324 16.34 0.43 27.14
N LYS A 325 17.44 -0.29 27.39
CA LYS A 325 18.73 0.31 27.72
C LYS A 325 19.40 0.93 26.49
N LYS A 326 19.35 0.24 25.34
CA LYS A 326 20.12 0.61 24.15
C LYS A 326 19.43 1.67 23.30
N TRP A 327 18.11 1.61 23.16
CA TRP A 327 17.38 2.43 22.20
C TRP A 327 16.52 3.48 22.91
N LYS A 328 16.81 4.76 22.62
CA LYS A 328 16.00 5.89 23.11
C LYS A 328 14.89 6.28 22.13
N ASN A 329 15.10 5.97 20.84
CA ASN A 329 14.26 6.33 19.70
C ASN A 329 13.29 5.21 19.27
N LYS A 330 13.41 4.00 19.85
CA LYS A 330 12.58 2.84 19.52
C LYS A 330 11.61 2.55 20.66
N THR A 331 10.38 2.19 20.32
CA THR A 331 9.31 1.95 21.31
C THR A 331 9.30 0.47 21.68
N VAL A 332 9.73 0.12 22.89
CA VAL A 332 9.68 -1.28 23.35
C VAL A 332 8.24 -1.72 23.60
N LYS A 333 7.81 -2.76 22.88
CA LYS A 333 6.46 -3.33 22.99
C LYS A 333 6.51 -4.77 23.53
N PRO A 334 6.04 -5.01 24.77
CA PRO A 334 5.89 -6.35 25.30
C PRO A 334 4.82 -7.15 24.52
N VAL A 335 5.16 -8.37 24.10
CA VAL A 335 4.27 -9.34 23.44
C VAL A 335 4.30 -10.69 24.15
N GLY A 336 3.33 -11.56 23.87
CA GLY A 336 3.33 -12.94 24.35
C GLY A 336 4.44 -13.78 23.75
N ASN A 337 4.69 -14.93 24.39
CA ASN A 337 5.55 -15.98 23.85
C ASN A 337 4.69 -17.02 23.12
N ALA A 338 4.96 -17.19 21.82
CA ALA A 338 4.25 -18.13 20.95
C ALA A 338 4.89 -19.52 20.88
N LEU A 339 6.08 -19.70 21.48
CA LEU A 339 6.75 -21.00 21.56
C LEU A 339 6.24 -21.76 22.79
N ARG A 340 5.08 -22.40 22.66
CA ARG A 340 4.44 -23.20 23.72
C ARG A 340 4.56 -24.69 23.41
N PRO A 341 5.49 -25.40 24.06
CA PRO A 341 5.66 -26.83 23.80
C PRO A 341 4.38 -27.59 24.20
N ARG A 342 4.00 -28.57 23.38
CA ARG A 342 2.85 -29.46 23.64
C ARG A 342 3.28 -30.82 24.15
N THR A 343 4.57 -31.14 24.06
CA THR A 343 5.19 -32.37 24.54
C THR A 343 6.34 -32.06 25.48
N ILE A 344 6.75 -33.02 26.30
CA ILE A 344 7.91 -32.90 27.18
C ILE A 344 9.20 -32.90 26.37
N ASP A 345 9.29 -33.72 25.31
CA ASP A 345 10.44 -33.69 24.42
C ASP A 345 10.56 -32.34 23.71
N GLY A 346 9.46 -31.79 23.20
CA GLY A 346 9.40 -30.44 22.65
C GLY A 346 9.83 -29.38 23.68
N LEU A 347 9.39 -29.50 24.93
CA LEU A 347 9.81 -28.60 26.01
C LEU A 347 11.33 -28.64 26.22
N LEU A 348 11.90 -29.83 26.39
CA LEU A 348 13.34 -30.03 26.65
C LEU A 348 14.18 -29.55 25.47
N ASN A 349 13.79 -29.89 24.25
CA ASN A 349 14.46 -29.46 23.02
C ASN A 349 14.40 -27.94 22.83
N MET A 350 13.30 -27.29 23.26
CA MET A 350 13.14 -25.86 23.12
C MET A 350 13.86 -25.03 24.19
N MET A 351 14.19 -25.61 25.35
CA MET A 351 14.78 -24.89 26.49
C MET A 351 16.01 -24.04 26.09
N PRO A 352 17.02 -24.55 25.37
CA PRO A 352 18.17 -23.74 24.97
C PRO A 352 17.82 -22.52 24.11
N PHE A 353 16.74 -22.61 23.33
CA PHE A 353 16.33 -21.55 22.39
C PHE A 353 15.56 -20.41 23.06
N VAL A 354 14.90 -20.67 24.19
CA VAL A 354 14.12 -19.69 24.96
C VAL A 354 14.82 -19.23 26.25
N PHE A 355 15.95 -19.83 26.61
CA PHE A 355 16.74 -19.48 27.78
C PHE A 355 17.21 -18.01 27.78
N GLN A 356 17.26 -17.41 28.97
CA GLN A 356 17.65 -16.01 29.18
C GLN A 356 18.97 -15.95 29.98
N PRO A 357 20.12 -15.88 29.29
CA PRO A 357 21.44 -15.94 29.93
C PRO A 357 21.63 -14.95 31.08
N ASN A 358 21.21 -13.70 30.94
CA ASN A 358 21.44 -12.69 31.98
C ASN A 358 20.50 -12.85 33.18
N GLN A 359 19.31 -13.44 33.00
CA GLN A 359 18.43 -13.79 34.12
C GLN A 359 19.01 -14.92 34.99
N SER A 360 19.85 -15.77 34.41
CA SER A 360 20.54 -16.85 35.13
C SER A 360 21.80 -16.40 35.88
N ARG A 361 22.11 -15.10 35.89
CA ARG A 361 23.33 -14.59 36.55
C ARG A 361 23.37 -14.99 38.03
N GLY A 362 24.44 -15.67 38.42
CA GLY A 362 24.65 -16.15 39.79
C GLY A 362 23.95 -17.48 40.11
N LEU A 363 23.27 -18.09 39.13
CA LEU A 363 22.74 -19.45 39.25
C LEU A 363 23.79 -20.46 38.76
N SER A 364 24.12 -21.42 39.62
CA SER A 364 24.89 -22.61 39.30
C SER A 364 24.16 -23.78 39.95
N ALA A 365 23.40 -24.54 39.17
CA ALA A 365 22.57 -25.62 39.68
C ALA A 365 22.30 -26.70 38.63
N THR A 366 22.20 -27.95 39.12
CA THR A 366 21.80 -29.14 38.38
C THR A 366 20.38 -29.53 38.78
N TYR A 367 19.51 -29.69 37.79
CA TYR A 367 18.10 -30.04 37.96
C TYR A 367 17.84 -31.40 37.36
N HIS A 368 17.29 -32.34 38.13
CA HIS A 368 16.79 -33.61 37.60
C HIS A 368 15.27 -33.52 37.46
N PHE A 369 14.77 -33.66 36.23
CA PHE A 369 13.36 -33.75 35.93
C PHE A 369 12.96 -35.21 35.69
N MET A 370 11.89 -35.65 36.33
CA MET A 370 11.23 -36.94 36.07
C MET A 370 9.78 -36.67 35.71
N PHE A 371 9.47 -36.76 34.43
CA PHE A 371 8.12 -36.65 33.91
C PHE A 371 7.43 -38.02 33.93
N THR A 372 6.17 -38.02 34.33
CA THR A 372 5.33 -39.21 34.53
C THR A 372 3.97 -39.01 33.87
N GLY A 373 3.13 -40.05 33.82
CA GLY A 373 1.83 -39.97 33.15
C GLY A 373 1.94 -40.35 31.67
N ASP A 374 1.38 -39.52 30.80
CA ASP A 374 1.31 -39.75 29.35
C ASP A 374 2.68 -39.82 28.67
N GLU A 375 3.61 -38.97 29.13
CA GLU A 375 4.97 -38.93 28.62
C GLU A 375 5.91 -39.20 29.79
N ARG A 376 6.66 -40.30 29.68
CA ARG A 376 7.69 -40.65 30.66
C ARG A 376 9.04 -40.24 30.13
N ARG A 377 9.68 -39.30 30.83
CA ARG A 377 10.97 -38.77 30.42
C ARG A 377 11.79 -38.39 31.62
N GLU A 378 13.06 -38.75 31.60
CA GLU A 378 14.05 -38.29 32.56
C GLU A 378 15.02 -37.37 31.85
N ALA A 379 15.31 -36.23 32.46
CA ALA A 379 16.23 -35.25 31.90
C ALA A 379 17.02 -34.54 32.99
N THR A 380 18.24 -34.17 32.66
CA THR A 380 19.12 -33.33 33.46
C THR A 380 19.23 -31.97 32.81
N VAL A 381 18.91 -30.92 33.55
CA VAL A 381 19.12 -29.54 33.10
C VAL A 381 20.19 -28.91 33.98
N VAL A 382 21.30 -28.49 33.40
CA VAL A 382 22.38 -27.81 34.11
C VAL A 382 22.37 -26.34 33.69
N ILE A 383 22.27 -25.44 34.66
CA ILE A 383 22.45 -23.99 34.43
C ILE A 383 23.69 -23.55 35.18
N ARG A 384 24.71 -23.10 34.43
CA ARG A 384 25.97 -22.59 34.99
C ARG A 384 26.59 -21.58 34.02
N ASP A 385 27.21 -20.54 34.56
CA ASP A 385 27.93 -19.52 33.78
C ASP A 385 27.12 -18.87 32.65
N ARG A 386 25.80 -18.79 32.85
CA ARG A 386 24.83 -18.28 31.88
C ARG A 386 24.66 -19.15 30.63
N ILE A 387 24.88 -20.44 30.77
CA ILE A 387 24.65 -21.47 29.77
C ILE A 387 23.66 -22.49 30.35
N VAL A 388 22.76 -23.00 29.51
CA VAL A 388 21.90 -24.13 29.83
C VAL A 388 22.32 -25.33 29.00
N HIS A 389 22.47 -26.47 29.66
CA HIS A 389 22.66 -27.76 29.03
C HIS A 389 21.48 -28.66 29.40
N VAL A 390 20.96 -29.39 28.42
CA VAL A 390 19.88 -30.36 28.61
C VAL A 390 20.42 -31.70 28.14
N GLU A 391 20.39 -32.69 29.03
CA GLU A 391 20.87 -34.04 28.78
C GLU A 391 19.76 -35.05 29.09
N ASP A 392 19.74 -36.15 28.33
CA ASP A 392 18.82 -37.25 28.56
C ASP A 392 19.22 -38.06 29.80
N GLY A 393 18.22 -38.44 30.60
CA GLY A 393 18.41 -39.18 31.84
C GLY A 393 18.89 -38.31 33.01
N HIS A 394 19.09 -38.93 34.17
CA HIS A 394 19.65 -38.28 35.37
C HIS A 394 21.16 -38.47 35.42
N VAL A 395 21.89 -37.43 35.03
CA VAL A 395 23.35 -37.38 35.00
C VAL A 395 23.85 -36.58 36.20
N GLY A 396 24.86 -37.10 36.89
CA GLY A 396 25.46 -36.45 38.06
C GLY A 396 24.52 -36.34 39.28
N VAL A 397 24.78 -35.34 40.14
CA VAL A 397 24.01 -35.09 41.37
C VAL A 397 23.17 -33.82 41.20
N ALA A 398 21.86 -33.91 41.41
CA ALA A 398 20.96 -32.77 41.35
C ALA A 398 20.94 -31.95 42.65
N ASP A 399 20.95 -30.64 42.49
CA ASP A 399 20.64 -29.66 43.53
C ASP A 399 19.12 -29.58 43.77
N LEU A 400 18.32 -29.88 42.74
CA LEU A 400 16.86 -29.99 42.82
C LEU A 400 16.35 -31.12 41.94
N GLN A 401 15.56 -32.03 42.53
CA GLN A 401 14.79 -33.03 41.79
C GLN A 401 13.32 -32.61 41.68
N VAL A 402 12.78 -32.69 40.47
CA VAL A 402 11.41 -32.33 40.13
C VAL A 402 10.73 -33.55 39.51
N THR A 403 9.72 -34.09 40.18
CA THR A 403 8.84 -35.11 39.61
C THR A 403 7.53 -34.47 39.21
N ALA A 404 7.08 -34.65 37.96
CA ALA A 404 5.84 -34.05 37.50
C ALA A 404 5.03 -34.97 36.56
N ASP A 405 3.71 -34.98 36.72
CA ASP A 405 2.77 -35.49 35.73
C ASP A 405 2.84 -34.61 34.47
N SER A 406 3.14 -35.17 33.30
CA SER A 406 3.48 -34.44 32.08
C SER A 406 2.38 -33.46 31.66
N ARG A 407 1.10 -33.91 31.62
CA ARG A 407 -0.05 -33.03 31.35
C ARG A 407 -0.20 -31.91 32.36
N SER A 408 0.07 -32.18 33.63
CA SER A 408 -0.01 -31.15 34.68
C SER A 408 1.11 -30.14 34.58
N TRP A 409 2.31 -30.58 34.20
CA TRP A 409 3.45 -29.70 33.99
C TRP A 409 3.24 -28.79 32.79
N LEU A 410 2.88 -29.36 31.63
CA LEU A 410 2.60 -28.61 30.41
C LEU A 410 1.42 -27.66 30.61
N GLY A 411 0.32 -28.10 31.24
CA GLY A 411 -0.81 -27.24 31.57
C GLY A 411 -0.46 -26.14 32.58
N PHE A 412 0.47 -26.38 33.50
CA PHE A 412 1.00 -25.33 34.38
C PHE A 412 1.81 -24.30 33.59
N LEU A 413 2.71 -24.75 32.72
CA LEU A 413 3.46 -23.87 31.84
C LEU A 413 2.50 -23.05 30.96
N ALA A 414 1.48 -23.66 30.37
CA ALA A 414 0.45 -22.97 29.58
C ALA A 414 -0.49 -22.06 30.42
N LYS A 415 -0.33 -22.00 31.75
CA LYS A 415 -1.22 -21.30 32.70
C LYS A 415 -2.68 -21.79 32.70
N GLU A 416 -2.94 -22.95 32.13
CA GLU A 416 -4.24 -23.63 32.16
C GLU A 416 -4.48 -24.34 33.50
N ARG A 417 -3.39 -24.62 34.25
CA ARG A 417 -3.45 -25.30 35.55
C ARG A 417 -2.65 -24.55 36.61
N SER A 418 -3.17 -24.57 37.84
CA SER A 418 -2.48 -23.97 38.99
C SER A 418 -1.40 -24.89 39.54
N LEU A 419 -0.18 -24.37 39.71
CA LEU A 419 0.94 -25.06 40.35
C LEU A 419 0.61 -25.51 41.77
N VAL A 420 -0.10 -24.66 42.53
CA VAL A 420 -0.48 -24.93 43.92
C VAL A 420 -1.36 -26.17 43.98
N TRP A 421 -2.38 -26.25 43.13
CA TRP A 421 -3.27 -27.41 43.06
C TRP A 421 -2.56 -28.67 42.56
N ALA A 422 -1.58 -28.54 41.66
CA ALA A 422 -0.77 -29.67 41.19
C ALA A 422 0.15 -30.23 42.30
N LEU A 423 0.73 -29.37 43.15
CA LEU A 423 1.50 -29.76 44.33
C LEU A 423 0.61 -30.43 45.38
N VAL A 424 -0.56 -29.84 45.69
CA VAL A 424 -1.52 -30.41 46.66
C VAL A 424 -2.02 -31.79 46.22
N ARG A 425 -2.30 -31.97 44.92
CA ARG A 425 -2.71 -33.27 44.35
C ARG A 425 -1.54 -34.25 44.15
N ARG A 426 -0.34 -33.92 44.63
CA ARG A 426 0.91 -34.72 44.49
C ARG A 426 1.27 -35.07 43.05
N LYS A 427 0.76 -34.29 42.08
CA LYS A 427 1.07 -34.39 40.66
C LYS A 427 2.39 -33.70 40.30
N ILE A 428 2.87 -32.81 41.17
CA ILE A 428 4.23 -32.29 41.14
C ILE A 428 4.85 -32.53 42.53
N ARG A 429 6.08 -33.02 42.58
CA ARG A 429 6.85 -33.26 43.81
C ARG A 429 8.24 -32.67 43.64
N LEU A 430 8.73 -32.01 44.68
CA LEU A 430 10.04 -31.37 44.69
C LEU A 430 10.86 -31.98 45.81
N LYS A 431 12.12 -32.32 45.53
CA LYS A 431 13.11 -32.73 46.52
C LYS A 431 14.35 -31.86 46.36
N GLY A 432 14.59 -31.00 47.35
CA GLY A 432 15.62 -29.94 47.32
C GLY A 432 15.03 -28.55 47.61
N PRO A 433 15.84 -27.48 47.56
CA PRO A 433 15.41 -26.13 47.92
C PRO A 433 14.40 -25.54 46.91
N PRO A 434 13.14 -25.22 47.29
CA PRO A 434 12.13 -24.70 46.35
C PRO A 434 12.53 -23.37 45.67
N ARG A 435 13.41 -22.59 46.30
CA ARG A 435 13.98 -21.37 45.71
C ARG A 435 14.69 -21.62 44.37
N LEU A 436 15.24 -22.83 44.17
CA LEU A 436 15.90 -23.20 42.92
C LEU A 436 14.91 -23.39 41.78
N LEU A 437 13.68 -23.82 42.05
CA LEU A 437 12.62 -23.90 41.04
C LEU A 437 12.17 -22.51 40.60
N VAL A 438 12.09 -21.56 41.54
CA VAL A 438 11.79 -20.16 41.23
C VAL A 438 12.92 -19.52 40.42
N ALA A 439 14.18 -19.78 40.79
CA ALA A 439 15.34 -19.32 40.03
C ALA A 439 15.39 -19.92 38.62
N PHE A 440 15.08 -21.21 38.48
CA PHE A 440 14.91 -21.88 37.20
C PHE A 440 13.84 -21.18 36.36
N GLY A 441 12.65 -20.97 36.92
CA GLY A 441 11.53 -20.32 36.24
C GLY A 441 11.84 -18.89 35.76
N LYS A 442 12.71 -18.13 36.44
CA LYS A 442 13.15 -16.80 35.99
C LYS A 442 14.06 -16.85 34.76
N CYS A 443 14.75 -17.97 34.52
CA CYS A 443 15.63 -18.14 33.36
C CYS A 443 14.86 -18.36 32.05
N PHE A 444 13.55 -18.57 32.13
CA PHE A 444 12.68 -18.79 30.99
C PHE A 444 11.54 -17.78 31.01
N PRO A 445 11.26 -17.06 29.92
CA PRO A 445 10.18 -16.08 29.91
C PRO A 445 8.84 -16.79 30.14
N SER A 446 8.06 -16.32 31.10
CA SER A 446 6.75 -16.90 31.40
C SER A 446 5.83 -16.76 30.18
N PRO A 447 5.19 -17.85 29.71
CA PRO A 447 4.10 -17.75 28.75
C PRO A 447 2.92 -17.02 29.43
N GLY A 448 2.70 -15.77 29.05
CA GLY A 448 1.39 -15.11 29.16
C GLY A 448 1.32 -13.86 30.01
N ILE A 449 0.47 -12.93 29.58
CA ILE A 449 -0.71 -12.40 30.30
C ILE A 449 -1.44 -11.42 29.35
N ARG A 450 -2.78 -11.43 29.39
CA ARG A 450 -3.69 -10.35 28.95
C ARG A 450 -3.00 -8.99 29.03
N HIS A 451 -2.66 -8.40 27.89
CA HIS A 451 -1.86 -7.19 27.85
C HIS A 451 -2.41 -6.07 28.73
N GLU A 452 -1.54 -5.51 29.58
CA GLU A 452 -1.75 -4.18 30.15
C GLU A 452 -1.70 -3.13 29.03
N ARG A 453 -2.49 -2.06 29.20
CA ARG A 453 -2.57 -0.92 28.28
C ARG A 453 -1.17 -0.37 28.03
N VAL A 454 -0.62 -0.61 26.84
CA VAL A 454 0.53 0.16 26.36
C VAL A 454 -0.05 1.24 25.45
N PRO A 455 -0.09 2.52 25.86
CA PRO A 455 -0.39 3.60 24.95
C PRO A 455 0.72 3.61 23.89
N ILE A 456 0.40 3.09 22.72
CA ILE A 456 1.18 3.35 21.52
C ILE A 456 0.72 4.72 21.08
N LEU A 457 1.49 5.74 21.44
CA LEU A 457 1.37 7.02 20.77
C LEU A 457 1.68 6.73 19.28
N PRO A 458 0.74 6.95 18.35
CA PRO A 458 1.07 6.91 16.94
C PRO A 458 2.24 7.87 16.75
N GLN A 459 3.39 7.35 16.31
CA GLN A 459 4.43 8.26 15.89
C GLN A 459 3.91 8.95 14.63
N PRO A 460 3.82 10.28 14.60
CA PRO A 460 3.55 10.97 13.36
C PRO A 460 4.66 10.56 12.38
N SER A 461 4.26 10.12 11.20
CA SER A 461 5.21 9.81 10.14
C SER A 461 6.15 11.01 9.96
N LYS A 462 7.46 10.78 10.01
CA LYS A 462 8.46 11.78 9.60
C LYS A 462 8.51 11.97 8.08
N MET A 463 7.74 11.19 7.31
CA MET A 463 7.21 11.76 6.08
C MET A 463 6.24 12.86 6.52
N GLN A 464 6.78 14.05 6.72
CA GLN A 464 6.08 15.22 6.24
C GLN A 464 5.95 15.02 4.73
N ALA A 465 4.98 14.21 4.31
CA ALA A 465 4.12 14.74 3.28
C ALA A 465 3.70 16.09 3.85
N LYS A 466 4.13 17.20 3.23
CA LYS A 466 3.25 18.37 3.20
C LYS A 466 1.87 17.78 3.08
N LEU A 467 1.03 17.93 4.11
CA LEU A 467 -0.34 17.42 4.11
C LEU A 467 -0.87 17.74 2.73
N THR A 468 -0.93 16.73 1.88
CA THR A 468 -1.46 16.94 0.56
C THR A 468 -2.92 17.17 0.87
N PRO A 469 -3.48 18.35 0.53
CA PRO A 469 -4.86 18.65 0.88
C PRO A 469 -5.72 17.46 0.50
N TYR A 470 -6.69 17.14 1.37
CA TYR A 470 -7.71 16.13 1.13
C TYR A 470 -8.09 16.14 -0.36
N ARG A 471 -7.65 15.11 -1.11
CA ARG A 471 -7.93 15.05 -2.55
C ARG A 471 -9.39 14.69 -2.70
N GLN A 472 -10.22 15.72 -2.87
CA GLN A 472 -11.64 15.55 -3.20
C GLN A 472 -11.74 14.66 -4.43
N ASN A 473 -12.48 13.57 -4.30
CA ASN A 473 -12.92 12.81 -5.45
C ASN A 473 -13.80 13.71 -6.33
N ASP A 474 -13.74 13.53 -7.65
CA ASP A 474 -14.73 14.10 -8.54
C ASP A 474 -16.11 13.54 -8.19
N ALA A 475 -17.10 14.41 -7.99
CA ALA A 475 -18.41 14.00 -7.47
C ALA A 475 -19.21 13.14 -8.47
N ALA A 476 -18.97 13.30 -9.78
CA ALA A 476 -19.66 12.51 -10.79
C ALA A 476 -19.03 11.12 -10.98
N THR A 477 -17.70 11.00 -10.87
CA THR A 477 -16.98 9.74 -11.15
C THR A 477 -16.51 8.99 -9.91
N GLY A 478 -16.46 9.63 -8.74
CA GLY A 478 -15.92 9.07 -7.50
C GLY A 478 -14.40 8.84 -7.51
N LYS A 479 -13.70 9.23 -8.59
CA LYS A 479 -12.26 9.05 -8.76
C LYS A 479 -11.48 10.24 -8.22
N ILE A 480 -10.23 10.00 -7.83
CA ILE A 480 -9.29 11.05 -7.41
C ILE A 480 -9.04 12.00 -8.58
N LYS A 481 -9.27 13.30 -8.37
CA LYS A 481 -8.97 14.34 -9.36
C LYS A 481 -7.47 14.35 -9.68
N TRP A 482 -7.15 14.44 -10.96
CA TRP A 482 -5.78 14.60 -11.44
C TRP A 482 -5.37 16.07 -11.39
N GLN A 483 -4.14 16.30 -10.92
CA GLN A 483 -3.50 17.60 -10.95
C GLN A 483 -2.15 17.47 -11.64
N GLY A 484 -1.89 18.34 -12.60
CA GLY A 484 -0.63 18.36 -13.33
C GLY A 484 -0.66 19.43 -14.40
N ALA A 485 0.18 19.28 -15.43
CA ALA A 485 0.24 20.22 -16.53
C ALA A 485 -0.02 19.52 -17.87
N LEU A 486 -0.73 20.20 -18.76
CA LEU A 486 -0.89 19.79 -20.16
C LEU A 486 -0.29 20.85 -21.08
N THR A 487 0.19 20.43 -22.25
CA THR A 487 0.77 21.32 -23.25
C THR A 487 -0.28 21.75 -24.25
N VAL A 488 -0.31 23.04 -24.59
CA VAL A 488 -1.11 23.57 -25.69
C VAL A 488 -0.50 23.09 -27.00
N SER A 489 -1.19 22.19 -27.70
CA SER A 489 -0.74 21.69 -29.00
C SER A 489 -1.19 22.58 -30.15
N GLU A 490 -2.38 23.19 -30.03
CA GLU A 490 -3.01 23.93 -31.11
C GLU A 490 -4.00 24.96 -30.54
N ILE A 491 -4.16 26.08 -31.25
CA ILE A 491 -5.13 27.14 -30.95
C ILE A 491 -5.93 27.39 -32.23
N ILE A 492 -7.26 27.27 -32.14
CA ILE A 492 -8.17 27.30 -33.29
C ILE A 492 -9.18 28.43 -33.10
N ASP A 493 -9.31 29.34 -34.06
CA ASP A 493 -10.40 30.33 -34.05
C ASP A 493 -11.71 29.67 -34.50
N VAL A 494 -12.71 29.63 -33.60
CA VAL A 494 -13.97 28.90 -33.83
C VAL A 494 -15.14 29.84 -34.11
N ALA A 495 -15.10 31.06 -33.57
CA ALA A 495 -16.05 32.12 -33.88
C ALA A 495 -15.44 33.48 -33.52
N ARG A 496 -16.18 34.57 -33.78
CA ARG A 496 -15.75 35.90 -33.39
C ARG A 496 -15.45 35.97 -31.88
N HIS A 497 -14.21 36.35 -31.54
CA HIS A 497 -13.72 36.43 -30.15
C HIS A 497 -13.79 35.10 -29.36
N VAL A 498 -13.80 33.95 -30.04
CA VAL A 498 -13.84 32.63 -29.40
C VAL A 498 -12.78 31.71 -30.02
N LYS A 499 -11.92 31.17 -29.16
CA LYS A 499 -10.85 30.24 -29.54
C LYS A 499 -11.00 28.91 -28.81
N THR A 500 -10.65 27.81 -29.47
CA THR A 500 -10.43 26.51 -28.85
C THR A 500 -8.94 26.28 -28.64
N PHE A 501 -8.59 25.83 -27.43
CA PHE A 501 -7.24 25.46 -27.04
C PHE A 501 -7.18 23.96 -26.86
N ARG A 502 -6.38 23.29 -27.69
CA ARG A 502 -6.21 21.85 -27.67
C ARG A 502 -5.02 21.47 -26.81
N LEU A 503 -5.27 20.70 -25.76
CA LEU A 503 -4.30 20.32 -24.75
C LEU A 503 -3.94 18.83 -24.90
N VAL A 504 -2.66 18.51 -24.81
CA VAL A 504 -2.10 17.15 -24.90
C VAL A 504 -1.22 16.85 -23.70
N ASN A 505 -0.99 15.56 -23.45
CA ASN A 505 -0.04 15.14 -22.43
C ASN A 505 1.39 15.53 -22.87
N PRO A 506 2.17 16.28 -22.05
CA PRO A 506 3.54 16.65 -22.38
C PRO A 506 4.46 15.45 -22.62
N ASP A 507 4.19 14.32 -21.97
CA ASP A 507 4.97 13.08 -22.10
C ASP A 507 4.51 12.22 -23.30
N GLY A 508 3.53 12.71 -24.07
CA GLY A 508 2.86 11.93 -25.11
C GLY A 508 1.89 10.88 -24.54
N GLY A 509 1.18 10.19 -25.43
CA GLY A 509 0.18 9.20 -25.04
C GLY A 509 -1.13 9.82 -24.54
N PRO A 510 -1.94 9.08 -23.76
CA PRO A 510 -3.25 9.54 -23.37
C PRO A 510 -3.21 10.65 -22.31
N ILE A 511 -4.30 11.41 -22.23
CA ILE A 511 -4.59 12.35 -21.16
C ILE A 511 -4.67 11.57 -19.83
N PRO A 512 -4.00 12.04 -18.77
CA PRO A 512 -3.78 11.28 -17.54
C PRO A 512 -4.99 11.22 -16.60
N PHE A 513 -6.20 11.47 -17.11
CA PHE A 513 -7.45 11.37 -16.37
C PHE A 513 -8.63 10.99 -17.27
N ASP A 514 -9.65 10.40 -16.67
CA ASP A 514 -10.94 10.17 -17.31
C ASP A 514 -11.90 11.31 -16.94
N TYR A 515 -12.89 11.57 -17.80
CA TYR A 515 -13.96 12.53 -17.51
C TYR A 515 -15.27 12.12 -18.20
N LEU A 516 -16.38 12.68 -17.75
CA LEU A 516 -17.71 12.51 -18.33
C LEU A 516 -18.07 13.73 -19.20
N PRO A 517 -18.90 13.56 -20.25
CA PRO A 517 -19.25 14.68 -21.12
C PRO A 517 -20.03 15.74 -20.32
N GLY A 518 -19.61 17.00 -20.47
CA GLY A 518 -20.14 18.14 -19.72
C GLY A 518 -19.35 18.52 -18.47
N GLN A 519 -18.32 17.76 -18.08
CA GLN A 519 -17.39 18.14 -17.01
C GLN A 519 -16.41 19.25 -17.44
N PHE A 520 -15.84 19.93 -16.45
CA PHE A 520 -14.90 21.03 -16.63
C PHE A 520 -13.54 20.76 -15.95
N LEU A 521 -12.55 21.56 -16.31
CA LEU A 521 -11.25 21.63 -15.64
C LEU A 521 -11.04 23.02 -15.02
N SER A 522 -10.16 23.10 -14.02
CA SER A 522 -9.75 24.38 -13.43
C SER A 522 -8.29 24.63 -13.78
N LEU A 523 -8.02 25.71 -14.50
CA LEU A 523 -6.68 26.18 -14.81
C LEU A 523 -6.10 26.95 -13.61
N ASP A 524 -4.85 26.64 -13.28
CA ASP A 524 -3.99 27.38 -12.36
C ASP A 524 -2.97 28.17 -13.19
N ILE A 525 -3.27 29.44 -13.44
CA ILE A 525 -2.49 30.31 -14.33
C ILE A 525 -2.10 31.61 -13.63
N GLU A 526 -1.06 32.27 -14.13
CA GLU A 526 -0.58 33.56 -13.63
C GLU A 526 -0.55 34.62 -14.74
N PRO A 527 -1.71 35.05 -15.28
CA PRO A 527 -1.78 36.13 -16.26
C PRO A 527 -1.08 37.38 -15.76
N TRP A 528 0.00 37.79 -16.44
CA TRP A 528 0.81 38.94 -16.05
C TRP A 528 1.22 38.92 -14.55
N SER A 529 1.60 37.74 -14.06
CA SER A 529 2.00 37.48 -12.66
C SER A 529 0.89 37.64 -11.62
N ILE A 530 -0.39 37.60 -12.03
CA ILE A 530 -1.54 37.62 -11.12
C ILE A 530 -2.07 36.19 -10.96
N PRO A 531 -1.87 35.53 -9.80
CA PRO A 531 -2.38 34.19 -9.54
C PRO A 531 -3.90 34.13 -9.77
N THR A 532 -4.29 33.30 -10.73
CA THR A 532 -5.66 33.26 -11.25
C THR A 532 -6.07 31.82 -11.48
N ARG A 533 -7.10 31.37 -10.73
CA ARG A 533 -7.77 30.09 -10.97
C ARG A 533 -9.05 30.31 -11.76
N ARG A 534 -9.23 29.64 -12.90
CA ARG A 534 -10.47 29.74 -13.71
C ARG A 534 -10.90 28.40 -14.26
N SER A 535 -12.21 28.17 -14.26
CA SER A 535 -12.80 26.92 -14.72
C SER A 535 -13.27 27.04 -16.17
N TYR A 536 -13.01 26.01 -16.96
CA TYR A 536 -13.40 25.90 -18.36
C TYR A 536 -13.92 24.50 -18.64
N THR A 537 -15.09 24.41 -19.26
CA THR A 537 -15.66 23.13 -19.66
C THR A 537 -14.77 22.41 -20.67
N ILE A 538 -14.64 21.09 -20.52
CA ILE A 538 -13.94 20.24 -21.47
C ILE A 538 -14.89 20.00 -22.64
N ALA A 539 -14.74 20.79 -23.70
CA ALA A 539 -15.61 20.78 -24.86
C ALA A 539 -15.40 19.55 -25.76
N SER A 540 -14.25 18.88 -25.68
CA SER A 540 -13.99 17.62 -26.38
C SER A 540 -14.79 16.46 -25.78
N THR A 541 -15.01 15.42 -26.58
CA THR A 541 -15.63 14.17 -26.11
C THR A 541 -14.65 13.31 -25.31
N PRO A 542 -15.08 12.65 -24.21
CA PRO A 542 -14.26 11.72 -23.43
C PRO A 542 -13.68 10.51 -24.19
N THR A 543 -14.22 10.21 -25.37
CA THR A 543 -13.71 9.16 -26.26
C THR A 543 -12.35 9.53 -26.86
N TRP A 544 -12.00 10.82 -26.91
CA TRP A 544 -10.68 11.27 -27.32
C TRP A 544 -9.72 11.13 -26.13
N ARG A 545 -8.82 10.15 -26.24
CA ARG A 545 -7.86 9.85 -25.17
C ARG A 545 -6.56 10.59 -25.35
N ASP A 546 -6.19 10.99 -26.55
CA ASP A 546 -4.92 11.63 -26.90
C ASP A 546 -4.89 13.14 -26.60
N ARG A 547 -6.06 13.76 -26.43
CA ARG A 547 -6.19 15.22 -26.25
C ARG A 547 -7.50 15.61 -25.56
N ILE A 548 -7.52 16.82 -25.01
CA ILE A 548 -8.75 17.52 -24.63
C ILE A 548 -8.81 18.93 -25.22
N GLU A 549 -10.00 19.53 -25.24
CA GLU A 549 -10.21 20.89 -25.74
C GLU A 549 -10.99 21.74 -24.73
N ILE A 550 -10.53 22.97 -24.51
CA ILE A 550 -11.31 24.02 -23.86
C ILE A 550 -11.61 25.13 -24.88
N THR A 551 -12.83 25.66 -24.87
CA THR A 551 -13.25 26.72 -25.79
C THR A 551 -13.61 27.96 -25.02
N VAL A 552 -12.91 29.05 -25.28
CA VAL A 552 -12.90 30.23 -24.43
C VAL A 552 -13.29 31.46 -25.23
N LYS A 553 -14.30 32.17 -24.76
CA LYS A 553 -14.66 33.50 -25.24
C LYS A 553 -13.74 34.54 -24.61
N ARG A 554 -13.21 35.44 -25.44
CA ARG A 554 -12.43 36.60 -24.99
C ARG A 554 -13.38 37.63 -24.39
N GLU A 555 -13.23 37.89 -23.10
CA GLU A 555 -13.95 38.96 -22.43
C GLU A 555 -13.07 40.21 -22.43
N GLU A 556 -13.61 41.35 -22.87
CA GLU A 556 -12.85 42.60 -23.04
C GLU A 556 -12.13 43.02 -21.74
N HIS A 557 -12.80 42.84 -20.61
CA HIS A 557 -12.24 43.12 -19.29
C HIS A 557 -11.80 41.86 -18.51
N GLY A 558 -11.82 40.67 -19.13
CA GLY A 558 -11.44 39.42 -18.48
C GLY A 558 -9.92 39.23 -18.35
N LEU A 559 -9.43 39.01 -17.12
CA LEU A 559 -8.01 38.78 -16.85
C LEU A 559 -7.47 37.52 -17.55
N ALA A 560 -8.07 36.36 -17.26
CA ALA A 560 -7.64 35.08 -17.82
C ALA A 560 -7.95 34.93 -19.32
N SER A 561 -9.15 35.32 -19.74
CA SER A 561 -9.58 35.11 -21.14
C SER A 561 -8.83 36.00 -22.13
N ARG A 562 -8.41 37.20 -21.75
CA ARG A 562 -7.48 37.99 -22.59
C ARG A 562 -6.13 37.33 -22.69
N TRP A 563 -5.54 36.93 -21.57
CA TRP A 563 -4.22 36.30 -21.57
C TRP A 563 -4.19 35.01 -22.39
N LEU A 564 -5.23 34.16 -22.26
CA LEU A 564 -5.38 32.97 -23.09
C LEU A 564 -5.45 33.31 -24.59
N HIS A 565 -6.08 34.42 -24.97
CA HIS A 565 -6.24 34.80 -26.38
C HIS A 565 -5.03 35.53 -26.98
N ASP A 566 -4.35 36.33 -26.17
CA ASP A 566 -3.38 37.34 -26.61
C ASP A 566 -1.94 36.88 -26.38
N GLU A 567 -1.67 36.06 -25.35
CA GLU A 567 -0.30 35.70 -24.93
C GLU A 567 0.02 34.21 -25.04
N LEU A 568 -0.96 33.33 -24.78
CA LEU A 568 -0.78 31.87 -24.82
C LEU A 568 -0.47 31.37 -26.23
N LYS A 569 0.53 30.51 -26.37
CA LYS A 569 0.99 29.96 -27.66
C LYS A 569 1.05 28.43 -27.63
N PRO A 570 0.98 27.77 -28.80
CA PRO A 570 1.34 26.36 -28.91
C PRO A 570 2.74 26.09 -28.35
N GLY A 571 2.88 25.03 -27.56
CA GLY A 571 4.08 24.69 -26.80
C GLY A 571 4.01 25.09 -25.33
N ASP A 572 3.16 26.07 -24.96
CA ASP A 572 3.03 26.50 -23.58
C ASP A 572 2.36 25.44 -22.69
N SER A 573 2.74 25.42 -21.42
CA SER A 573 2.26 24.47 -20.42
C SER A 573 1.22 25.10 -19.50
N LEU A 574 0.04 24.49 -19.38
CA LEU A 574 -1.03 24.93 -18.48
C LEU A 574 -1.19 23.96 -17.31
N LYS A 575 -1.02 24.46 -16.08
CA LYS A 575 -1.33 23.70 -14.87
C LYS A 575 -2.84 23.66 -14.67
N LEU A 576 -3.37 22.50 -14.32
CA LEU A 576 -4.79 22.32 -14.16
C LEU A 576 -5.17 21.21 -13.17
N LEU A 577 -6.41 21.27 -12.73
CA LEU A 577 -7.10 20.26 -11.94
C LEU A 577 -8.32 19.74 -12.72
N ALA A 578 -8.43 18.43 -12.91
CA ALA A 578 -9.51 17.81 -13.67
C ALA A 578 -9.76 16.32 -13.28
N PRO A 579 -10.95 15.77 -13.57
CA PRO A 579 -12.16 16.48 -13.95
C PRO A 579 -12.86 17.14 -12.76
N ASN A 580 -13.81 18.04 -13.05
CA ASN A 580 -14.72 18.63 -12.07
C ASN A 580 -16.13 18.76 -12.68
N GLY A 581 -17.13 18.85 -11.81
CA GLY A 581 -18.48 19.24 -12.18
C GLY A 581 -19.43 18.06 -12.33
N ASN A 582 -20.70 18.35 -12.04
CA ASN A 582 -21.77 17.36 -12.05
C ASN A 582 -22.72 17.55 -13.25
N PHE A 583 -22.48 18.51 -14.15
CA PHE A 583 -23.32 18.79 -15.32
C PHE A 583 -23.13 17.76 -16.45
N VAL A 584 -23.38 16.50 -16.14
CA VAL A 584 -23.09 15.35 -17.02
C VAL A 584 -24.33 14.71 -17.63
N PHE A 585 -24.20 14.21 -18.86
CA PHE A 585 -25.17 13.32 -19.52
C PHE A 585 -24.45 12.32 -20.42
N THR A 586 -24.47 11.05 -20.04
CA THR A 586 -23.76 9.95 -20.71
C THR A 586 -24.67 9.11 -21.63
N GLY A 587 -25.97 9.36 -21.61
CA GLY A 587 -26.98 8.60 -22.35
C GLY A 587 -27.53 7.41 -21.57
N SER A 588 -27.13 7.21 -20.32
CA SER A 588 -27.74 6.23 -19.41
C SER A 588 -28.84 6.83 -18.53
N GLU A 589 -28.91 8.16 -18.45
CA GLU A 589 -29.79 8.89 -17.52
C GLU A 589 -31.24 9.00 -18.03
N ALA A 590 -31.44 9.05 -19.35
CA ALA A 590 -32.74 9.13 -20.01
C ALA A 590 -32.61 8.71 -21.48
N GLU A 591 -33.72 8.45 -22.18
CA GLU A 591 -33.73 8.08 -23.61
C GLU A 591 -33.72 9.29 -24.58
N SER A 592 -33.75 10.51 -24.04
CA SER A 592 -33.66 11.76 -24.82
C SER A 592 -33.04 12.88 -23.98
N ILE A 593 -32.45 13.86 -24.65
CA ILE A 593 -31.84 15.03 -24.01
C ILE A 593 -32.10 16.30 -24.83
N VAL A 594 -32.51 17.36 -24.15
CA VAL A 594 -32.63 18.71 -24.69
C VAL A 594 -31.51 19.56 -24.12
N LEU A 595 -30.63 20.05 -25.00
CA LEU A 595 -29.45 20.83 -24.69
C LEU A 595 -29.69 22.27 -25.13
N ILE A 596 -29.86 23.19 -24.19
CA ILE A 596 -30.17 24.60 -24.48
C ILE A 596 -28.99 25.50 -24.13
N GLY A 597 -28.39 26.12 -25.14
CA GLY A 597 -27.11 26.84 -25.05
C GLY A 597 -27.17 28.30 -25.45
N GLY A 598 -26.58 29.18 -24.64
CA GLY A 598 -26.39 30.60 -24.97
C GLY A 598 -24.93 30.97 -25.11
N GLY A 599 -24.50 31.43 -26.31
CA GLY A 599 -23.11 31.81 -26.54
C GLY A 599 -22.12 30.69 -26.17
N VAL A 600 -21.11 31.01 -25.36
CA VAL A 600 -20.08 30.03 -24.91
C VAL A 600 -20.64 28.93 -23.99
N GLY A 601 -21.88 29.07 -23.49
CA GLY A 601 -22.61 28.01 -22.80
C GLY A 601 -22.86 26.75 -23.65
N ILE A 602 -22.57 26.82 -24.96
CA ILE A 602 -22.54 25.65 -25.84
C ILE A 602 -21.49 24.61 -25.45
N THR A 603 -20.41 24.98 -24.75
CA THR A 603 -19.26 24.11 -24.50
C THR A 603 -19.57 22.78 -23.79
N PRO A 604 -20.32 22.73 -22.67
CA PRO A 604 -20.76 21.46 -22.07
C PRO A 604 -21.68 20.67 -22.98
N LEU A 605 -22.54 21.37 -23.72
CA LEU A 605 -23.51 20.75 -24.63
C LEU A 605 -22.79 20.07 -25.80
N MET A 606 -21.76 20.71 -26.34
CA MET A 606 -20.96 20.17 -27.42
C MET A 606 -20.20 18.91 -27.00
N SER A 607 -19.68 18.89 -25.77
CA SER A 607 -19.06 17.69 -25.18
C SER A 607 -20.04 16.50 -25.17
N VAL A 608 -21.29 16.73 -24.76
CA VAL A 608 -22.37 15.74 -24.79
C VAL A 608 -22.73 15.32 -26.22
N VAL A 609 -22.96 16.27 -27.13
CA VAL A 609 -23.34 15.96 -28.53
C VAL A 609 -22.28 15.14 -29.23
N ARG A 610 -20.99 15.51 -29.09
CA ARG A 610 -19.86 14.77 -29.65
C ARG A 610 -19.82 13.34 -29.10
N TYR A 611 -19.91 13.19 -27.79
CA TYR A 611 -19.87 11.89 -27.12
C TYR A 611 -21.01 10.97 -27.53
N LEU A 612 -22.25 11.45 -27.52
CA LEU A 612 -23.42 10.66 -27.91
C LEU A 612 -23.39 10.28 -29.40
N SER A 613 -22.95 11.20 -30.26
CA SER A 613 -22.85 10.95 -31.71
C SER A 613 -21.78 9.93 -32.05
N GLU A 614 -20.58 10.01 -31.45
CA GLU A 614 -19.50 9.03 -31.65
C GLU A 614 -19.88 7.64 -31.14
N ARG A 615 -20.62 7.56 -30.03
CA ARG A 615 -21.14 6.30 -29.49
C ARG A 615 -22.36 5.76 -30.24
N ARG A 616 -22.87 6.49 -31.25
CA ARG A 616 -24.11 6.17 -31.98
C ARG A 616 -25.27 5.89 -31.03
N TRP A 617 -25.39 6.74 -30.01
CA TRP A 617 -26.40 6.57 -28.98
C TRP A 617 -27.82 6.59 -29.62
N PRO A 618 -28.71 5.66 -29.24
CA PRO A 618 -30.02 5.53 -29.88
C PRO A 618 -31.06 6.54 -29.38
N GLY A 619 -30.75 7.41 -28.43
CA GLY A 619 -31.71 8.41 -27.98
C GLY A 619 -31.83 9.63 -28.89
N GLU A 620 -32.84 10.46 -28.65
CA GLU A 620 -33.06 11.73 -29.36
C GLU A 620 -32.26 12.87 -28.72
N ILE A 621 -31.60 13.69 -29.54
CA ILE A 621 -30.78 14.82 -29.09
C ILE A 621 -31.33 16.09 -29.71
N TYR A 622 -31.80 17.02 -28.88
CA TYR A 622 -32.25 18.35 -29.32
C TYR A 622 -31.23 19.39 -28.88
N LEU A 623 -30.56 20.05 -29.82
CA LEU A 623 -29.59 21.11 -29.56
C LEU A 623 -30.21 22.46 -29.93
N ILE A 624 -30.55 23.24 -28.91
CA ILE A 624 -31.22 24.53 -29.04
C ILE A 624 -30.26 25.65 -28.68
N LEU A 625 -29.92 26.51 -29.63
CA LEU A 625 -28.86 27.50 -29.46
C LEU A 625 -29.37 28.93 -29.66
N SER A 626 -28.83 29.86 -28.87
CA SER A 626 -29.04 31.29 -29.07
C SER A 626 -27.72 32.05 -29.13
N PHE A 627 -27.58 32.85 -30.18
CA PHE A 627 -26.47 33.78 -30.37
C PHE A 627 -27.00 35.19 -30.65
N ARG A 628 -26.11 36.18 -30.57
CA ARG A 628 -26.50 37.55 -30.93
C ARG A 628 -26.55 37.69 -32.44
N LYS A 629 -25.49 37.29 -33.13
CA LYS A 629 -25.32 37.40 -34.58
C LYS A 629 -24.81 36.10 -35.19
N PRO A 630 -24.99 35.90 -36.52
CA PRO A 630 -24.41 34.78 -37.25
C PRO A 630 -22.89 34.60 -37.03
N SER A 631 -22.13 35.69 -36.98
CA SER A 631 -20.68 35.66 -36.70
C SER A 631 -20.29 35.16 -35.29
N ASP A 632 -21.25 35.10 -34.36
CA ASP A 632 -21.05 34.56 -33.02
C ASP A 632 -21.39 33.05 -32.94
N TYR A 633 -21.81 32.41 -34.04
CA TYR A 633 -22.25 31.02 -34.04
C TYR A 633 -21.08 30.04 -33.89
N ILE A 634 -20.76 29.72 -32.63
CA ILE A 634 -19.68 28.80 -32.24
C ILE A 634 -19.98 27.38 -32.73
N PHE A 635 -18.97 26.71 -33.32
CA PHE A 635 -19.02 25.34 -33.86
C PHE A 635 -19.97 25.10 -35.04
N ARG A 636 -20.40 26.15 -35.74
CA ARG A 636 -21.37 26.04 -36.86
C ARG A 636 -21.06 24.89 -37.82
N ASP A 637 -19.88 24.91 -38.44
CA ASP A 637 -19.51 23.95 -39.48
C ASP A 637 -19.46 22.50 -38.96
N GLU A 638 -19.06 22.33 -37.70
CA GLU A 638 -19.01 21.02 -37.05
C GLU A 638 -20.42 20.52 -36.70
N ILE A 639 -21.31 21.40 -36.23
CA ILE A 639 -22.69 21.06 -35.92
C ILE A 639 -23.44 20.65 -37.19
N ASP A 640 -23.26 21.38 -38.28
CA ASP A 640 -23.83 21.04 -39.60
C ASP A 640 -23.36 19.64 -40.04
N LEU A 641 -22.07 19.33 -39.85
CA LEU A 641 -21.51 18.01 -40.14
C LEU A 641 -22.08 16.91 -39.24
N LEU A 642 -22.16 17.14 -37.93
CA LEU A 642 -22.69 16.17 -36.96
C LEU A 642 -24.16 15.89 -37.24
N GLN A 643 -24.96 16.91 -37.53
CA GLN A 643 -26.37 16.76 -37.89
C GLN A 643 -26.53 15.97 -39.19
N SER A 644 -25.70 16.21 -40.21
CA SER A 644 -25.74 15.44 -41.46
C SER A 644 -25.45 13.94 -41.29
N ARG A 645 -24.74 13.57 -40.21
CA ARG A 645 -24.31 12.18 -39.92
C ARG A 645 -25.15 11.51 -38.83
N ASN A 646 -25.89 12.27 -38.05
CA ASN A 646 -26.69 11.78 -36.94
C ASN A 646 -28.16 12.20 -37.13
N PRO A 647 -29.02 11.33 -37.70
CA PRO A 647 -30.42 11.67 -37.93
C PRO A 647 -31.24 11.86 -36.64
N ARG A 648 -30.67 11.53 -35.47
CA ARG A 648 -31.30 11.75 -34.16
C ARG A 648 -30.87 13.07 -33.50
N LEU A 649 -29.98 13.83 -34.13
CA LEU A 649 -29.58 15.17 -33.69
C LEU A 649 -30.42 16.22 -34.42
N GLU A 650 -31.32 16.86 -33.69
CA GLU A 650 -32.08 18.00 -34.18
C GLU A 650 -31.50 19.31 -33.64
N VAL A 651 -31.10 20.20 -34.54
CA VAL A 651 -30.50 21.48 -34.19
C VAL A 651 -31.46 22.62 -34.54
N ARG A 652 -31.69 23.52 -33.58
CA ARG A 652 -32.44 24.78 -33.82
C ARG A 652 -31.66 25.95 -33.25
N VAL A 653 -31.51 27.00 -34.03
CA VAL A 653 -30.70 28.17 -33.67
C VAL A 653 -31.51 29.44 -33.85
N SER A 654 -31.44 30.35 -32.88
CA SER A 654 -32.06 31.67 -32.99
C SER A 654 -31.03 32.79 -32.82
N MET A 655 -31.11 33.79 -33.70
CA MET A 655 -30.30 35.01 -33.64
C MET A 655 -31.11 36.13 -32.98
N THR A 656 -30.64 36.66 -31.86
CA THR A 656 -31.38 37.71 -31.13
C THR A 656 -31.31 39.08 -31.81
N ASP A 657 -30.25 39.36 -32.57
CA ASP A 657 -29.99 40.66 -33.19
C ASP A 657 -28.99 40.49 -34.36
N PRO A 658 -29.43 39.96 -35.54
CA PRO A 658 -28.53 39.62 -36.64
C PRO A 658 -27.83 40.82 -37.30
N LYS A 659 -28.24 42.07 -36.99
CA LYS A 659 -27.63 43.32 -37.47
C LYS A 659 -27.27 43.36 -38.96
N GLY A 660 -28.12 42.78 -39.82
CA GLY A 660 -27.93 42.77 -41.28
C GLY A 660 -26.96 41.71 -41.80
N GLU A 661 -26.43 40.81 -40.96
CA GLU A 661 -25.74 39.61 -41.41
C GLU A 661 -26.75 38.61 -42.01
N VAL A 662 -26.33 37.85 -43.03
CA VAL A 662 -27.20 36.90 -43.72
C VAL A 662 -27.61 35.76 -42.76
N TRP A 663 -28.91 35.67 -42.48
CA TRP A 663 -29.49 34.64 -41.64
C TRP A 663 -30.89 34.27 -42.14
N SER A 664 -31.11 32.99 -42.43
CA SER A 664 -32.38 32.45 -42.91
C SER A 664 -33.16 31.67 -41.84
N GLY A 665 -32.59 31.55 -40.63
CA GLY A 665 -33.21 30.85 -39.51
C GLY A 665 -34.07 31.76 -38.63
N PRO A 666 -34.58 31.21 -37.52
CA PRO A 666 -35.35 31.97 -36.53
C PRO A 666 -34.59 33.18 -35.96
N THR A 667 -35.35 34.24 -35.64
CA THR A 667 -34.84 35.44 -34.97
C THR A 667 -35.62 35.74 -33.70
N GLY A 668 -34.94 36.19 -32.66
CA GLY A 668 -35.55 36.50 -31.37
C GLY A 668 -34.93 35.71 -30.21
N ARG A 669 -35.40 35.97 -28.99
CA ARG A 669 -35.00 35.21 -27.80
C ARG A 669 -35.72 33.85 -27.79
N ILE A 670 -35.09 32.85 -27.19
CA ILE A 670 -35.74 31.55 -26.96
C ILE A 670 -36.85 31.78 -25.91
N ASP A 671 -38.09 31.57 -26.31
CA ASP A 671 -39.27 31.67 -25.46
C ASP A 671 -40.07 30.34 -25.46
N LYS A 672 -41.21 30.36 -24.78
CA LYS A 672 -42.10 29.19 -24.66
C LYS A 672 -42.54 28.65 -26.03
N ALA A 673 -42.95 29.55 -26.93
CA ALA A 673 -43.46 29.16 -28.25
C ALA A 673 -42.36 28.52 -29.10
N PHE A 674 -41.15 29.09 -29.04
CA PHE A 674 -39.98 28.53 -29.70
C PHE A 674 -39.65 27.12 -29.20
N LEU A 675 -39.67 26.90 -27.87
CA LEU A 675 -39.39 25.58 -27.29
C LEU A 675 -40.46 24.54 -27.65
N GLN A 676 -41.73 24.95 -27.75
CA GLN A 676 -42.82 24.07 -28.18
C GLN A 676 -42.69 23.64 -29.64
N ASP A 677 -42.29 24.56 -30.53
CA ASP A 677 -42.04 24.24 -31.95
C ASP A 677 -40.80 23.36 -32.13
N ALA A 678 -39.73 23.68 -31.40
CA ALA A 678 -38.43 23.07 -31.58
C ALA A 678 -38.30 21.67 -30.98
N VAL A 679 -39.09 21.35 -29.94
CA VAL A 679 -38.96 20.10 -29.19
C VAL A 679 -40.34 19.45 -28.99
N PRO A 680 -40.67 18.41 -29.77
CA PRO A 680 -41.89 17.64 -29.57
C PRO A 680 -41.97 17.12 -28.14
N ASN A 681 -43.13 17.20 -27.48
CA ASN A 681 -43.37 16.66 -26.13
C ASN A 681 -42.22 16.94 -25.12
N ILE A 682 -41.78 18.20 -25.04
CA ILE A 682 -40.72 18.63 -24.11
C ILE A 682 -40.91 18.22 -22.63
N PRO A 683 -42.14 18.10 -22.06
CA PRO A 683 -42.30 17.72 -20.64
C PRO A 683 -41.75 16.33 -20.30
N ALA A 684 -41.69 15.44 -21.29
CA ALA A 684 -41.20 14.07 -21.12
C ALA A 684 -39.67 13.94 -21.21
N ARG A 685 -38.93 15.03 -21.47
CA ARG A 685 -37.50 15.00 -21.79
C ARG A 685 -36.64 15.54 -20.64
N THR A 686 -35.39 15.08 -20.56
CA THR A 686 -34.37 15.68 -19.69
C THR A 686 -33.82 16.94 -20.36
N VAL A 687 -33.63 18.01 -19.59
CA VAL A 687 -33.23 19.32 -20.12
C VAL A 687 -32.00 19.84 -19.40
N HIS A 688 -30.97 20.17 -20.16
CA HIS A 688 -29.72 20.77 -19.70
C HIS A 688 -29.59 22.18 -20.28
N VAL A 689 -29.45 23.18 -19.42
CA VAL A 689 -29.37 24.60 -19.84
C VAL A 689 -28.06 25.21 -19.38
N CYS A 690 -27.34 25.85 -20.31
CA CYS A 690 -26.11 26.57 -20.00
C CYS A 690 -26.01 27.85 -20.84
N GLY A 691 -25.80 29.00 -20.18
CA GLY A 691 -25.72 30.28 -20.87
C GLY A 691 -25.72 31.47 -19.89
N PRO A 692 -25.93 32.70 -20.41
CA PRO A 692 -26.03 33.89 -19.57
C PRO A 692 -27.19 33.79 -18.57
N PRO A 693 -27.03 34.25 -17.30
CA PRO A 693 -28.08 34.13 -16.28
C PRO A 693 -29.47 34.62 -16.72
N PRO A 694 -29.62 35.81 -17.35
CA PRO A 694 -30.94 36.28 -17.78
C PRO A 694 -31.65 35.35 -18.78
N MET A 695 -30.87 34.67 -19.61
CA MET A 695 -31.40 33.68 -20.55
C MET A 695 -31.80 32.40 -19.81
N MET A 696 -30.95 31.91 -18.90
CA MET A 696 -31.26 30.69 -18.16
C MET A 696 -32.49 30.86 -17.27
N ASP A 697 -32.66 32.01 -16.61
CA ASP A 697 -33.83 32.28 -15.78
C ASP A 697 -35.12 32.29 -16.61
N ALA A 698 -35.11 32.97 -17.77
CA ALA A 698 -36.24 32.99 -18.69
C ALA A 698 -36.58 31.59 -19.22
N ILE A 699 -35.57 30.78 -19.54
CA ILE A 699 -35.77 29.39 -20.00
C ILE A 699 -36.30 28.51 -18.89
N LYS A 700 -35.77 28.60 -17.66
CA LYS A 700 -36.27 27.86 -16.50
C LYS A 700 -37.77 28.13 -16.30
N VAL A 701 -38.19 29.39 -16.35
CA VAL A 701 -39.60 29.78 -16.26
C VAL A 701 -40.41 29.16 -17.41
N ALA A 702 -39.96 29.32 -18.65
CA ALA A 702 -40.65 28.76 -19.82
C ALA A 702 -40.79 27.22 -19.75
N LEU A 703 -39.75 26.49 -19.32
CA LEU A 703 -39.79 25.04 -19.16
C LEU A 703 -40.79 24.59 -18.08
N ILE A 704 -40.86 25.31 -16.96
CA ILE A 704 -41.83 25.04 -15.89
C ILE A 704 -43.25 25.29 -16.40
N GLU A 705 -43.48 26.40 -17.11
CA GLU A 705 -44.78 26.70 -17.73
C GLU A 705 -45.18 25.72 -18.84
N LEU A 706 -44.22 25.00 -19.40
CA LEU A 706 -44.44 23.90 -20.34
C LEU A 706 -44.72 22.57 -19.65
N GLY A 707 -44.54 22.49 -18.32
CA GLY A 707 -44.79 21.29 -17.54
C GLY A 707 -43.57 20.38 -17.37
N VAL A 708 -42.36 20.85 -17.67
CA VAL A 708 -41.12 20.09 -17.41
C VAL A 708 -40.89 20.03 -15.89
N PRO A 709 -40.78 18.84 -15.28
CA PRO A 709 -40.50 18.73 -13.85
C PRO A 709 -39.14 19.35 -13.50
N LYS A 710 -39.06 20.10 -12.39
CA LYS A 710 -37.80 20.71 -11.92
C LYS A 710 -36.65 19.70 -11.80
N THR A 711 -36.94 18.47 -11.38
CA THR A 711 -35.96 17.38 -11.25
C THR A 711 -35.32 16.94 -12.57
N ARG A 712 -35.92 17.29 -13.71
CA ARG A 712 -35.40 17.01 -15.06
C ARG A 712 -34.69 18.20 -15.69
N ILE A 713 -34.66 19.36 -15.01
CA ILE A 713 -33.99 20.57 -15.46
C ILE A 713 -32.67 20.67 -14.71
N LYS A 714 -31.58 20.56 -15.44
CA LYS A 714 -30.23 20.77 -14.93
C LYS A 714 -29.67 22.06 -15.53
N THR A 715 -29.02 22.89 -14.72
CA THR A 715 -28.42 24.14 -15.22
C THR A 715 -26.97 24.28 -14.80
N GLU A 716 -26.15 24.88 -15.66
CA GLU A 716 -24.78 25.27 -15.34
C GLU A 716 -24.57 26.74 -15.71
N ALA A 717 -24.23 27.56 -14.71
CA ALA A 717 -24.04 28.99 -14.86
C ALA A 717 -22.54 29.33 -14.96
N PHE A 718 -22.16 30.08 -16.00
CA PHE A 718 -20.82 30.66 -16.08
C PHE A 718 -20.82 32.06 -15.45
N GLY A 719 -19.94 32.26 -14.47
CA GLY A 719 -19.97 33.42 -13.59
C GLY A 719 -19.92 34.77 -14.33
N THR A 720 -20.95 35.59 -14.12
CA THR A 720 -21.01 37.01 -14.55
C THR A 720 -21.40 37.95 -13.41
N VAL A 721 -21.20 37.57 -12.15
CA VAL A 721 -21.25 38.58 -11.07
C VAL A 721 -19.96 39.38 -11.18
N ARG A 722 -20.07 40.59 -11.77
CA ARG A 722 -18.98 41.57 -11.84
C ARG A 722 -18.62 41.99 -10.42
N ARG A 723 -17.59 41.38 -9.83
CA ARG A 723 -16.80 41.99 -8.78
C ARG A 723 -15.39 42.18 -9.32
N ASP A 724 -14.95 43.43 -9.38
CA ASP A 724 -13.58 43.79 -9.74
C ASP A 724 -12.66 43.30 -8.61
N PRO A 725 -11.76 42.32 -8.87
CA PRO A 725 -10.81 41.83 -7.86
C PRO A 725 -9.79 42.89 -7.43
N SER A 726 -9.68 44.00 -8.17
CA SER A 726 -8.78 45.12 -7.89
C SER A 726 -9.47 46.31 -7.21
N ALA A 727 -10.80 46.24 -7.02
CA ALA A 727 -11.48 47.21 -6.18
C ALA A 727 -11.05 46.99 -4.73
N LYS A 728 -10.08 47.80 -4.26
CA LYS A 728 -9.87 47.99 -2.83
C LYS A 728 -11.25 48.28 -2.22
N VAL A 729 -11.70 47.42 -1.31
CA VAL A 729 -12.81 47.75 -0.42
C VAL A 729 -12.50 49.15 0.14
N PRO A 730 -13.38 50.15 -0.02
CA PRO A 730 -13.15 51.46 0.56
C PRO A 730 -12.87 51.26 2.05
N GLY A 731 -11.64 51.55 2.46
CA GLY A 731 -11.27 51.57 3.86
C GLY A 731 -12.02 52.71 4.54
N SER A 732 -13.20 52.43 5.09
CA SER A 732 -13.89 53.16 6.17
C SER A 732 -15.37 52.74 6.32
N GLY A 733 -15.72 51.46 6.19
CA GLY A 733 -17.04 50.93 6.58
C GLY A 733 -16.94 50.25 7.94
N ALA A 734 -17.95 50.40 8.80
CA ALA A 734 -18.02 49.67 10.08
C ALA A 734 -17.78 48.16 9.85
N ALA A 735 -17.07 47.48 10.76
CA ALA A 735 -16.89 46.03 10.68
C ALA A 735 -18.25 45.34 10.81
N GLY A 736 -18.56 44.41 9.91
CA GLY A 736 -19.77 43.59 9.96
C GLY A 736 -19.67 42.45 10.97
N GLY A 737 -18.48 42.22 11.53
CA GLY A 737 -18.16 41.18 12.49
C GLY A 737 -16.73 40.65 12.26
N HIS A 738 -16.37 39.62 13.00
CA HIS A 738 -15.12 38.88 12.88
C HIS A 738 -15.35 37.46 12.33
N VAL A 739 -14.40 36.95 11.55
CA VAL A 739 -14.34 35.52 11.19
C VAL A 739 -13.16 34.89 11.92
N TYR A 740 -13.46 33.89 12.75
CA TYR A 740 -12.45 33.04 13.38
C TYR A 740 -12.29 31.73 12.59
N PHE A 741 -11.11 31.51 12.05
CA PHE A 741 -10.73 30.30 11.31
C PHE A 741 -10.09 29.28 12.25
N GLN A 742 -10.82 28.23 12.63
CA GLN A 742 -10.41 27.32 13.71
C GLN A 742 -9.10 26.58 13.44
N ARG A 743 -8.81 26.22 12.18
CA ARG A 743 -7.62 25.40 11.86
C ARG A 743 -6.37 26.24 11.74
N SER A 744 -6.51 27.44 11.18
CA SER A 744 -5.40 28.40 11.09
C SER A 744 -5.20 29.21 12.38
N GLN A 745 -6.19 29.20 13.28
CA GLN A 745 -6.24 30.03 14.50
C GLN A 745 -6.12 31.53 14.21
N VAL A 746 -6.68 31.95 13.08
CA VAL A 746 -6.66 33.34 12.61
C VAL A 746 -8.02 33.98 12.84
N ASP A 747 -8.02 35.17 13.44
CA ASP A 747 -9.20 36.01 13.64
C ASP A 747 -9.04 37.29 12.80
N VAL A 748 -9.99 37.56 11.91
CA VAL A 748 -9.95 38.75 11.06
C VAL A 748 -11.29 39.49 10.99
N PRO A 749 -11.25 40.85 11.01
CA PRO A 749 -12.45 41.65 10.81
C PRO A 749 -12.91 41.57 9.34
N VAL A 750 -14.22 41.45 9.13
CA VAL A 750 -14.84 41.46 7.80
C VAL A 750 -15.55 42.79 7.56
N PRO A 751 -15.15 43.58 6.55
CA PRO A 751 -15.89 44.78 6.16
C PRO A 751 -17.32 44.43 5.72
N VAL A 752 -18.29 45.29 6.03
CA VAL A 752 -19.67 45.14 5.53
C VAL A 752 -19.67 44.98 4.00
N GLY A 753 -20.31 43.91 3.52
CA GLY A 753 -20.38 43.53 2.10
C GLY A 753 -19.21 42.70 1.58
N ALA A 754 -18.18 42.41 2.38
CA ALA A 754 -17.14 41.44 2.02
C ALA A 754 -17.57 40.01 2.39
N THR A 755 -17.10 39.02 1.62
CA THR A 755 -17.40 37.61 1.88
C THR A 755 -16.39 36.97 2.84
N VAL A 756 -16.76 35.82 3.43
CA VAL A 756 -15.84 34.99 4.23
C VAL A 756 -14.59 34.62 3.43
N LEU A 757 -14.71 34.38 2.12
CA LEU A 757 -13.55 34.12 1.26
C LEU A 757 -12.68 35.36 1.06
N ASP A 758 -13.26 36.55 0.93
CA ASP A 758 -12.48 37.79 0.82
C ASP A 758 -11.68 38.05 2.11
N ALA A 759 -12.29 37.76 3.27
CA ALA A 759 -11.61 37.82 4.56
C ALA A 759 -10.49 36.78 4.69
N ALA A 760 -10.74 35.55 4.22
CA ALA A 760 -9.73 34.48 4.20
C ALA A 760 -8.54 34.84 3.31
N ASP A 761 -8.79 35.35 2.09
CA ASP A 761 -7.75 35.81 1.17
C ASP A 761 -6.90 36.93 1.78
N ALA A 762 -7.55 37.92 2.41
CA ALA A 762 -6.86 39.04 3.06
C ALA A 762 -6.02 38.61 4.28
N ALA A 763 -6.44 37.53 4.94
CA ALA A 763 -5.78 36.94 6.10
C ALA A 763 -4.72 35.88 5.73
N GLU A 764 -4.50 35.64 4.43
CA GLU A 764 -3.69 34.53 3.91
C GLU A 764 -4.15 33.14 4.40
N VAL A 765 -5.42 33.01 4.77
CA VAL A 765 -6.07 31.74 5.15
C VAL A 765 -6.58 31.06 3.88
N HIS A 766 -6.09 29.85 3.63
CA HIS A 766 -6.38 29.16 2.39
C HIS A 766 -7.74 28.45 2.42
N ILE A 767 -8.73 29.03 1.73
CA ILE A 767 -9.98 28.34 1.38
C ILE A 767 -9.96 28.03 -0.11
N GLU A 768 -10.14 26.76 -0.47
CA GLU A 768 -10.17 26.35 -1.87
C GLU A 768 -11.31 27.05 -2.61
N SER A 769 -11.02 27.76 -3.70
CA SER A 769 -12.04 28.49 -4.44
C SER A 769 -11.71 28.53 -5.93
N ALA A 770 -12.74 28.53 -6.79
CA ALA A 770 -12.57 28.57 -8.24
C ALA A 770 -13.54 29.54 -8.92
N CYS A 771 -14.85 29.28 -8.88
CA CYS A 771 -15.83 30.11 -9.60
C CYS A 771 -16.07 31.49 -8.98
N ARG A 772 -15.94 31.59 -7.64
CA ARG A 772 -16.35 32.74 -6.81
C ARG A 772 -17.76 33.28 -7.10
N SER A 773 -18.63 32.45 -7.65
CA SER A 773 -20.00 32.78 -8.03
C SER A 773 -21.05 31.87 -7.39
N GLY A 774 -20.65 31.04 -6.41
CA GLY A 774 -21.56 30.14 -5.70
C GLY A 774 -21.97 28.87 -6.47
N THR A 775 -21.34 28.57 -7.61
CA THR A 775 -21.84 27.52 -8.54
C THR A 775 -20.97 26.27 -8.60
N CYS A 776 -19.69 26.33 -8.20
CA CYS A 776 -18.79 25.17 -8.27
C CYS A 776 -18.65 24.37 -6.96
N GLY A 777 -19.18 24.88 -5.84
CA GLY A 777 -19.10 24.21 -4.53
C GLY A 777 -17.71 24.15 -3.88
N LEU A 778 -16.64 24.42 -4.62
CA LEU A 778 -15.26 24.34 -4.11
C LEU A 778 -14.99 25.18 -2.86
N CYS A 779 -15.64 26.34 -2.75
CA CYS A 779 -15.54 27.25 -1.59
C CYS A 779 -16.39 26.79 -0.37
N SER A 780 -16.89 25.56 -0.39
CA SER A 780 -17.70 24.99 0.70
C SER A 780 -16.86 24.77 1.95
N VAL A 781 -17.27 25.40 3.04
CA VAL A 781 -16.66 25.31 4.36
C VAL A 781 -17.73 25.16 5.42
N LYS A 782 -17.39 24.54 6.55
CA LYS A 782 -18.36 24.35 7.64
C LYS A 782 -18.41 25.58 8.55
N LEU A 783 -19.61 26.11 8.73
CA LEU A 783 -19.93 27.13 9.73
C LEU A 783 -20.08 26.42 11.09
N VAL A 784 -19.17 26.69 12.01
CA VAL A 784 -19.16 26.09 13.35
C VAL A 784 -20.10 26.83 14.29
N SER A 785 -20.13 28.16 14.19
CA SER A 785 -21.08 29.01 14.92
C SER A 785 -21.30 30.34 14.21
N GLY A 786 -22.45 30.96 14.46
CA GLY A 786 -22.87 32.22 13.86
C GLY A 786 -23.88 32.02 12.73
N GLN A 787 -24.14 33.08 11.96
CA GLN A 787 -25.05 33.07 10.81
C GLN A 787 -24.43 33.86 9.65
N VAL A 788 -24.71 33.40 8.43
CA VAL A 788 -24.26 34.06 7.20
C VAL A 788 -25.41 34.22 6.23
N HIS A 789 -25.34 35.24 5.39
CA HIS A 789 -26.23 35.43 4.25
C HIS A 789 -25.49 35.04 2.97
N MET A 790 -26.11 34.22 2.11
CA MET A 790 -25.54 33.82 0.82
C MET A 790 -26.48 34.23 -0.32
N ALA A 791 -25.94 34.98 -1.28
CA ALA A 791 -26.71 35.37 -2.48
C ALA A 791 -27.01 34.19 -3.42
N VAL A 792 -26.13 33.18 -3.43
CA VAL A 792 -26.26 31.93 -4.21
C VAL A 792 -25.75 30.78 -3.36
N ASP A 793 -26.57 29.74 -3.18
CA ASP A 793 -26.23 28.52 -2.42
C ASP A 793 -26.47 27.23 -3.22
N GLU A 794 -26.75 27.33 -4.53
CA GLU A 794 -27.19 26.23 -5.39
C GLU A 794 -26.17 25.09 -5.52
N ALA A 795 -24.89 25.34 -5.22
CA ALA A 795 -23.86 24.31 -5.22
C ALA A 795 -23.81 23.44 -3.97
N LEU A 796 -24.62 23.74 -2.95
CA LEU A 796 -24.79 22.92 -1.75
C LEU A 796 -26.05 22.05 -1.87
N THR A 797 -25.92 20.78 -1.49
CA THR A 797 -27.08 19.90 -1.30
C THR A 797 -27.87 20.29 -0.06
N GLU A 798 -29.14 19.90 0.02
CA GLU A 798 -29.98 20.17 1.21
C GLU A 798 -29.43 19.51 2.49
N GLU A 799 -28.73 18.37 2.35
CA GLU A 799 -28.03 17.72 3.46
C GLU A 799 -26.84 18.56 3.95
N GLU A 800 -26.01 19.07 3.04
CA GLU A 800 -24.89 19.96 3.38
C GLU A 800 -25.35 21.27 4.03
N LYS A 801 -26.46 21.84 3.55
CA LYS A 801 -27.09 23.01 4.19
C LYS A 801 -27.54 22.71 5.60
N THR A 802 -28.15 21.54 5.81
CA THR A 802 -28.60 21.07 7.14
C THR A 802 -27.43 20.83 8.09
N ASP A 803 -26.31 20.34 7.57
CA ASP A 803 -25.07 20.07 8.32
C ASP A 803 -24.21 21.32 8.58
N GLY A 804 -24.68 22.50 8.16
CA GLY A 804 -24.05 23.79 8.42
C GLY A 804 -22.93 24.17 7.46
N TYR A 805 -22.91 23.63 6.24
CA TYR A 805 -21.97 24.07 5.21
C TYR A 805 -22.43 25.36 4.53
N ILE A 806 -21.46 26.21 4.20
CA ILE A 806 -21.65 27.50 3.53
C ILE A 806 -20.67 27.64 2.38
N LEU A 807 -21.03 28.41 1.36
CA LEU A 807 -20.12 28.79 0.28
C LEU A 807 -19.37 30.06 0.68
N ALA A 808 -18.11 29.94 1.12
CA ALA A 808 -17.30 31.07 1.60
C ALA A 808 -17.25 32.24 0.61
N CYS A 809 -17.32 31.94 -0.69
CA CYS A 809 -17.32 32.91 -1.76
C CYS A 809 -18.63 33.68 -1.97
N GLN A 810 -19.69 33.32 -1.26
CA GLN A 810 -21.00 33.99 -1.26
C GLN A 810 -21.45 34.38 0.14
N ALA A 811 -20.82 33.85 1.19
CA ALA A 811 -21.20 34.07 2.58
C ALA A 811 -20.75 35.45 3.07
N GLU A 812 -21.71 36.32 3.35
CA GLU A 812 -21.54 37.60 4.05
C GLU A 812 -21.96 37.43 5.52
N ILE A 813 -21.25 38.11 6.43
CA ILE A 813 -21.50 38.00 7.88
C ILE A 813 -22.21 39.25 8.41
N GLU A 814 -23.09 39.06 9.40
CA GLU A 814 -23.77 40.16 10.12
C GLU A 814 -23.31 40.29 11.59
N ALA A 815 -22.61 39.27 12.09
CA ALA A 815 -22.00 39.20 13.42
C ALA A 815 -20.81 38.22 13.38
N ASP A 816 -20.12 38.04 14.51
CA ASP A 816 -18.97 37.16 14.59
C ASP A 816 -19.33 35.70 14.27
N VAL A 817 -18.52 35.05 13.43
CA VAL A 817 -18.72 33.66 13.00
C VAL A 817 -17.43 32.84 13.17
N GLU A 818 -17.60 31.53 13.41
CA GLU A 818 -16.50 30.57 13.43
C GLU A 818 -16.60 29.62 12.24
N ILE A 819 -15.48 29.44 11.52
CA ILE A 819 -15.39 28.59 10.33
C ILE A 819 -14.35 27.49 10.57
N ASP A 820 -14.67 26.25 10.21
CA ASP A 820 -13.73 25.13 10.22
C ASP A 820 -12.82 25.16 8.97
N ALA A 821 -11.99 26.21 8.86
CA ALA A 821 -11.02 26.41 7.78
C ALA A 821 -9.62 26.75 8.29
#